data_AF-A0A3Q3RVN2-F1
#
_entry.id   AF-A0A3Q3RVN2-F1
#
_cell.length_a   1.000
_cell.length_b   1.000
_cell.length_c   1.000
_cell.angle_alpha   90.00
_cell.angle_beta   90.00
_cell.angle_gamma   90.00
#
_symmetry.space_group_name_H-M   'P 1'
#
loop_
_entity.id
_entity.type
_entity.pdbx_description
1 polymer ?
#
loop_
_entity_poly.entity_id
_entity_poly.type
_entity_poly.pdbx_seq_one_letter_code
_entity_poly.pdbx_strand_id
1 'polypeptide(L)'
;MHFGLLVLLLSLTESGWCAPQQESCQPEDEVLGRCSNNVYEEKPTCAELNLGYCNDMEYSRTIFPNILGHRSRLEAESGAEYLLLSVIHGLLNGECSPEIRLVGCSVLASPCKDDKMIKPCRSTCEALRKDCIHAFEAIEMSWPYFLDCDRFFASDEEGCFDPLAGLKAKQELAMSSLSSQEPSTIIQFTYTSNAQMYSLLKRTAAKCSHISHVYSIGRSSEGRDLLVIEFTNNPGQHELLEPEIKLVGNMHGNEVLGRQLLIYLAQYLCSEYNLGNQRIQTIINTTRIHILASMNPDGYELAASEVEDSNDPELSNQEGHLLNGWTNGRTNAQNIDLNRNFPDLTSVLYRNRRSRHFRTDHIAIPDAYWFGKVAPETYAVMKWMRSLPFVQSASLHGGELVVSYPFDFSRHLHEERLFSPTPDEQVFKQLARTYADAHATMSNNDTDRCGASFYRTRGIINGALWYSFAGGMSDFNYLHTNCLEITVELGCDKFPSEAELYPEWKRNKEALLSFLESVHRGIKGVVKDVDGNGIKGATISVRGIRKDVTTAEDGDYWRLLNPGTHILTATAKGYSRISKRVHLPHNMNKAGRVDFVLKKVPVEPDIDDHLFPTVDTWDRFDPYNQFERYSEPDGSEGGIERQEKPWWWNYFSNSGISPPQWLLRNV
;
A
#
# COMPACT_ATOMS: atom_id res chain seq x y z
N MET A 1 8.67 -42.78 -83.60
CA MET A 1 9.60 -43.89 -83.86
C MET A 1 10.09 -44.40 -82.50
N HIS A 2 9.96 -45.72 -82.27
CA HIS A 2 10.60 -46.57 -81.24
C HIS A 2 10.31 -46.21 -79.77
N PHE A 3 9.55 -46.97 -78.96
CA PHE A 3 9.33 -48.43 -78.79
C PHE A 3 10.61 -49.24 -78.48
N GLY A 4 10.67 -49.81 -77.26
CA GLY A 4 11.61 -50.90 -76.86
C GLY A 4 12.22 -50.72 -75.45
N LEU A 5 11.53 -51.00 -74.32
CA LEU A 5 11.29 -52.29 -73.62
C LEU A 5 12.52 -52.95 -72.93
N LEU A 6 12.47 -53.05 -71.58
CA LEU A 6 12.72 -54.24 -70.71
C LEU A 6 12.66 -53.76 -69.23
N VAL A 7 11.62 -53.97 -68.40
CA VAL A 7 11.01 -55.21 -67.81
C VAL A 7 12.00 -55.90 -66.84
N LEU A 8 11.81 -55.91 -65.50
CA LEU A 8 10.98 -56.77 -64.60
C LEU A 8 11.26 -56.26 -63.15
N LEU A 9 10.37 -56.23 -62.14
CA LEU A 9 9.49 -57.27 -61.60
C LEU A 9 8.44 -56.65 -60.65
N LEU A 10 7.27 -57.30 -60.62
CA LEU A 10 6.10 -57.04 -59.79
C LEU A 10 6.24 -57.62 -58.37
N SER A 11 5.61 -56.97 -57.39
CA SER A 11 4.76 -57.64 -56.39
C SER A 11 3.75 -56.66 -55.78
N LEU A 12 2.47 -57.01 -55.92
CA LEU A 12 1.30 -56.38 -55.29
C LEU A 12 1.25 -56.69 -53.80
N THR A 13 0.89 -55.72 -52.96
CA THR A 13 0.12 -55.95 -51.73
C THR A 13 -0.82 -54.77 -51.48
N GLU A 14 -2.10 -55.09 -51.27
CA GLU A 14 -3.20 -54.20 -50.91
C GLU A 14 -2.92 -53.45 -49.60
N SER A 15 -3.14 -52.13 -49.57
CA SER A 15 -3.22 -51.35 -48.34
C SER A 15 -4.69 -51.13 -47.97
N GLY A 16 -5.25 -52.13 -47.28
CA GLY A 16 -6.47 -51.95 -46.49
C GLY A 16 -6.18 -51.02 -45.31
N TRP A 17 -7.09 -50.08 -45.07
CA TRP A 17 -7.09 -49.25 -43.87
C TRP A 17 -7.29 -50.13 -42.63
N CYS A 18 -6.34 -50.12 -41.69
CA CYS A 18 -6.54 -50.64 -40.34
C CYS A 18 -6.25 -49.52 -39.33
N ALA A 19 -7.31 -49.02 -38.70
CA ALA A 19 -7.23 -48.29 -37.45
C ALA A 19 -6.81 -49.26 -36.32
N PRO A 20 -6.08 -48.82 -35.28
CA PRO A 20 -5.79 -49.69 -34.14
C PRO A 20 -7.09 -49.98 -33.37
N GLN A 21 -7.41 -51.26 -33.23
CA GLN A 21 -8.49 -51.75 -32.37
C GLN A 21 -8.09 -51.50 -30.90
N GLN A 22 -8.80 -50.60 -30.24
CA GLN A 22 -8.82 -50.54 -28.78
C GLN A 22 -9.90 -51.53 -28.34
N GLU A 23 -9.50 -52.71 -27.87
CA GLU A 23 -10.41 -53.74 -27.33
C GLU A 23 -11.18 -53.14 -26.14
N SER A 24 -12.46 -52.85 -26.33
CA SER A 24 -13.37 -52.49 -25.25
C SER A 24 -13.71 -53.75 -24.45
N CYS A 25 -13.22 -53.87 -23.21
CA CYS A 25 -13.62 -54.93 -22.27
C CYS A 25 -15.15 -54.80 -22.05
N GLN A 26 -15.92 -55.87 -22.33
CA GLN A 26 -17.37 -55.84 -22.21
C GLN A 26 -17.80 -55.86 -20.73
N PRO A 27 -18.97 -55.28 -20.36
CA PRO A 27 -19.39 -55.15 -18.96
C PRO A 27 -19.50 -56.49 -18.19
N GLU A 28 -19.66 -57.60 -18.92
CA GLU A 28 -19.77 -58.94 -18.32
C GLU A 28 -18.39 -59.54 -17.93
N ASP A 29 -17.31 -59.09 -18.58
CA ASP A 29 -15.94 -59.59 -18.34
C ASP A 29 -15.23 -58.87 -17.17
N GLU A 30 -15.75 -57.70 -16.76
CA GLU A 30 -15.28 -56.94 -15.60
C GLU A 30 -15.67 -57.64 -14.28
N VAL A 31 -16.84 -58.30 -14.25
CA VAL A 31 -17.35 -59.04 -13.09
C VAL A 31 -16.59 -60.37 -12.86
N LEU A 32 -15.94 -60.90 -13.90
CA LEU A 32 -15.21 -62.17 -13.85
C LEU A 32 -13.69 -62.01 -13.62
N GLY A 33 -13.19 -60.79 -13.48
CA GLY A 33 -11.79 -60.52 -13.08
C GLY A 33 -10.73 -60.94 -14.10
N ARG A 34 -11.06 -60.97 -15.40
CA ARG A 34 -10.16 -61.45 -16.47
C ARG A 34 -9.42 -60.36 -17.25
N CYS A 35 -9.72 -59.08 -17.01
CA CYS A 35 -8.97 -57.95 -17.56
C CYS A 35 -7.86 -57.54 -16.55
N SER A 36 -6.62 -57.96 -16.78
CA SER A 36 -5.44 -57.49 -16.02
C SER A 36 -4.86 -56.22 -16.66
N ASN A 37 -4.92 -55.10 -15.95
CA ASN A 37 -4.23 -53.86 -16.36
C ASN A 37 -2.71 -54.04 -16.22
N ASN A 38 -2.03 -54.37 -17.32
CA ASN A 38 -0.59 -54.15 -17.42
C ASN A 38 -0.35 -52.64 -17.54
N VAL A 39 -0.07 -51.98 -16.42
CA VAL A 39 0.47 -50.62 -16.39
C VAL A 39 1.91 -50.70 -16.92
N TYR A 40 2.14 -50.20 -18.13
CA TYR A 40 3.50 -49.94 -18.60
C TYR A 40 4.13 -48.90 -17.65
N GLU A 41 5.11 -49.32 -16.83
CA GLU A 41 5.94 -48.40 -16.05
C GLU A 41 6.79 -47.56 -17.02
N GLU A 42 6.34 -46.35 -17.33
CA GLU A 42 7.14 -45.35 -18.03
C GLU A 42 8.39 -45.03 -17.19
N LYS A 43 9.58 -45.22 -17.76
CA LYS A 43 10.83 -44.93 -17.06
C LYS A 43 10.93 -43.43 -16.79
N PRO A 44 11.32 -43.01 -15.57
CA PRO A 44 11.47 -41.61 -15.25
C PRO A 44 12.62 -41.01 -16.06
N THR A 45 12.38 -39.88 -16.73
CA THR A 45 13.36 -39.23 -17.62
C THR A 45 13.50 -37.75 -17.28
N CYS A 46 14.74 -37.24 -17.21
CA CYS A 46 14.97 -35.81 -16.99
C CYS A 46 14.56 -34.99 -18.24
N ALA A 47 13.64 -34.04 -18.10
CA ALA A 47 13.24 -33.07 -19.11
C ALA A 47 13.76 -31.66 -18.77
N GLU A 48 13.70 -30.73 -19.73
CA GLU A 48 13.95 -29.31 -19.46
C GLU A 48 12.86 -28.73 -18.57
N LEU A 49 13.27 -27.89 -17.61
CA LEU A 49 12.35 -27.15 -16.76
C LEU A 49 11.67 -26.08 -17.61
N ASN A 50 10.40 -26.32 -17.91
CA ASN A 50 9.55 -25.36 -18.59
C ASN A 50 8.17 -25.41 -17.94
N LEU A 51 8.05 -24.78 -16.78
CA LEU A 51 6.81 -24.58 -16.03
C LEU A 51 6.73 -23.07 -15.78
N GLY A 52 5.78 -22.38 -16.41
CA GLY A 52 5.76 -20.91 -16.51
C GLY A 52 6.07 -20.18 -15.19
N TYR A 53 5.49 -20.65 -14.08
CA TYR A 53 5.60 -20.04 -12.75
C TYR A 53 6.85 -20.49 -11.93
N CYS A 54 7.54 -21.54 -12.39
CA CYS A 54 8.71 -22.14 -11.76
C CYS A 54 9.95 -22.09 -12.65
N ASN A 55 9.97 -21.26 -13.69
CA ASN A 55 11.06 -21.22 -14.67
C ASN A 55 12.35 -20.54 -14.17
N ASP A 56 12.29 -19.80 -13.07
CA ASP A 56 13.39 -19.02 -12.50
C ASP A 56 14.14 -19.76 -11.37
N MET A 57 13.98 -21.08 -11.28
CA MET A 57 14.74 -21.93 -10.35
C MET A 57 16.22 -22.01 -10.76
N GLU A 58 17.11 -22.32 -9.82
CA GLU A 58 18.57 -22.37 -10.06
C GLU A 58 19.06 -23.56 -10.91
N TYR A 59 18.14 -24.42 -11.34
CA TYR A 59 18.40 -25.59 -12.18
C TYR A 59 17.50 -25.57 -13.41
N SER A 60 17.99 -26.15 -14.51
CA SER A 60 17.31 -26.13 -15.81
C SER A 60 16.67 -27.46 -16.21
N ARG A 61 16.84 -28.51 -15.41
CA ARG A 61 16.29 -29.85 -15.70
C ARG A 61 15.48 -30.39 -14.53
N THR A 62 14.32 -30.95 -14.84
CA THR A 62 13.41 -31.61 -13.90
C THR A 62 13.11 -33.04 -14.36
N ILE A 63 12.36 -33.83 -13.59
CA ILE A 63 12.05 -35.22 -13.90
C ILE A 63 10.54 -35.46 -13.86
N PHE A 64 10.06 -36.28 -14.80
CA PHE A 64 8.71 -36.83 -14.77
C PHE A 64 8.76 -38.37 -14.74
N PRO A 65 7.89 -39.05 -13.97
CA PRO A 65 6.93 -38.44 -13.05
C PRO A 65 7.60 -37.69 -11.90
N ASN A 66 7.03 -36.55 -11.51
CA ASN A 66 7.58 -35.71 -10.43
C ASN A 66 7.29 -36.31 -9.04
N ILE A 67 7.69 -35.63 -7.96
CA ILE A 67 7.47 -36.11 -6.56
C ILE A 67 5.98 -36.39 -6.27
N LEU A 68 5.06 -35.66 -6.91
CA LEU A 68 3.63 -35.80 -6.73
C LEU A 68 2.98 -36.82 -7.69
N GLY A 69 3.76 -37.39 -8.61
CA GLY A 69 3.32 -38.41 -9.55
C GLY A 69 2.77 -37.88 -10.88
N HIS A 70 2.81 -36.57 -11.13
CA HIS A 70 2.44 -36.00 -12.44
C HIS A 70 3.41 -36.54 -13.49
N ARG A 71 2.92 -37.13 -14.58
CA ARG A 71 3.72 -37.82 -15.62
C ARG A 71 4.20 -36.89 -16.72
N SER A 72 3.65 -35.69 -16.80
CA SER A 72 4.04 -34.71 -17.81
C SER A 72 3.91 -33.29 -17.27
N ARG A 73 4.55 -32.36 -17.99
CA ARG A 73 4.39 -30.92 -17.77
C ARG A 73 2.91 -30.50 -17.79
N LEU A 74 2.15 -30.95 -18.80
CA LEU A 74 0.76 -30.56 -18.98
C LEU A 74 -0.09 -30.99 -17.78
N GLU A 75 0.14 -32.21 -17.28
CA GLU A 75 -0.53 -32.71 -16.09
C GLU A 75 -0.18 -31.87 -14.85
N ALA A 76 1.09 -31.52 -14.68
CA ALA A 76 1.54 -30.67 -13.59
C ALA A 76 0.94 -29.24 -13.65
N GLU A 77 0.90 -28.59 -14.82
CA GLU A 77 0.32 -27.26 -15.00
C GLU A 77 -1.20 -27.25 -14.81
N SER A 78 -1.88 -28.36 -15.11
CA SER A 78 -3.31 -28.55 -14.86
C SER A 78 -3.66 -28.98 -13.43
N GLY A 79 -2.65 -29.23 -12.59
CA GLY A 79 -2.83 -29.68 -11.21
C GLY A 79 -3.26 -28.56 -10.25
N ALA A 80 -4.00 -28.94 -9.21
CA ALA A 80 -4.46 -28.00 -8.19
C ALA A 80 -3.29 -27.40 -7.39
N GLU A 81 -2.17 -28.11 -7.30
CA GLU A 81 -0.94 -27.70 -6.62
C GLU A 81 -0.24 -26.58 -7.38
N TYR A 82 -0.16 -26.69 -8.71
CA TYR A 82 0.41 -25.63 -9.55
C TYR A 82 -0.49 -24.40 -9.57
N LEU A 83 -1.81 -24.59 -9.66
CA LEU A 83 -2.77 -23.50 -9.53
C LEU A 83 -2.61 -22.80 -8.18
N LEU A 84 -2.56 -23.54 -7.06
CA LEU A 84 -2.35 -22.95 -5.75
C LEU A 84 -1.08 -22.11 -5.74
N LEU A 85 0.07 -22.63 -6.18
CA LEU A 85 1.31 -21.84 -6.20
C LEU A 85 1.18 -20.56 -7.02
N SER A 86 0.51 -20.62 -8.18
CA SER A 86 0.31 -19.45 -9.05
C SER A 86 -0.52 -18.34 -8.41
N VAL A 87 -1.40 -18.67 -7.47
CA VAL A 87 -2.26 -17.72 -6.76
C VAL A 87 -1.80 -17.44 -5.32
N ILE A 88 -0.90 -18.25 -4.75
CA ILE A 88 -0.55 -18.23 -3.33
C ILE A 88 0.02 -16.90 -2.89
N HIS A 89 0.78 -16.25 -3.78
CA HIS A 89 1.30 -14.90 -3.55
C HIS A 89 0.15 -13.90 -3.33
N GLY A 90 -0.94 -14.02 -4.10
CA GLY A 90 -2.15 -13.20 -3.92
C GLY A 90 -2.95 -13.60 -2.68
N LEU A 91 -3.09 -14.90 -2.41
CA LEU A 91 -3.89 -15.41 -1.29
C LEU A 91 -3.29 -15.04 0.08
N LEU A 92 -1.95 -15.05 0.20
CA LEU A 92 -1.23 -14.72 1.42
C LEU A 92 -0.84 -13.24 1.51
N ASN A 93 -1.35 -12.37 0.63
CA ASN A 93 -0.94 -10.96 0.55
C ASN A 93 0.59 -10.81 0.46
N GLY A 94 1.26 -11.72 -0.25
CA GLY A 94 2.72 -11.85 -0.42
C GLY A 94 3.53 -12.09 0.85
N GLU A 95 2.90 -12.31 2.01
CA GLU A 95 3.58 -12.94 3.13
C GLU A 95 4.14 -14.29 2.65
N CYS A 96 5.39 -14.59 3.00
CA CYS A 96 6.12 -15.80 2.61
C CYS A 96 6.52 -15.97 1.15
N SER A 97 6.34 -14.92 0.33
CA SER A 97 6.85 -14.88 -1.03
C SER A 97 8.18 -14.14 -1.08
N PRO A 98 9.20 -14.65 -1.80
CA PRO A 98 9.16 -15.76 -2.77
C PRO A 98 9.43 -17.16 -2.18
N GLU A 99 9.69 -17.30 -0.89
CA GLU A 99 10.19 -18.53 -0.26
C GLU A 99 9.25 -19.73 -0.46
N ILE A 100 7.94 -19.55 -0.23
CA ILE A 100 6.95 -20.62 -0.40
C ILE A 100 6.79 -21.06 -1.86
N ARG A 101 6.96 -20.12 -2.79
CA ARG A 101 6.93 -20.42 -4.22
C ARG A 101 8.13 -21.28 -4.62
N LEU A 102 9.33 -20.89 -4.20
CA LEU A 102 10.57 -21.63 -4.52
C LEU A 102 10.54 -23.04 -3.93
N VAL A 103 10.10 -23.18 -2.67
CA VAL A 103 9.95 -24.50 -2.03
C VAL A 103 8.87 -25.33 -2.72
N GLY A 104 7.69 -24.75 -3.02
CA GLY A 104 6.63 -25.47 -3.76
C GLY A 104 7.04 -25.89 -5.16
N CYS A 105 7.72 -25.01 -5.90
CA CYS A 105 8.28 -25.31 -7.22
C CYS A 105 9.31 -26.45 -7.16
N SER A 106 10.11 -26.54 -6.08
CA SER A 106 11.06 -27.64 -5.91
C SER A 106 10.41 -29.01 -5.67
N VAL A 107 9.14 -29.04 -5.24
CA VAL A 107 8.35 -30.28 -5.12
C VAL A 107 7.69 -30.63 -6.46
N LEU A 108 7.10 -29.65 -7.14
CA LEU A 108 6.47 -29.88 -8.44
C LEU A 108 7.46 -30.16 -9.57
N ALA A 109 8.65 -29.61 -9.47
CA ALA A 109 9.64 -29.58 -10.54
C ALA A 109 11.02 -29.97 -10.03
N SER A 110 11.13 -31.01 -9.22
CA SER A 110 12.38 -31.38 -8.55
C SER A 110 13.56 -31.54 -9.52
N PRO A 111 14.77 -31.10 -9.11
CA PRO A 111 15.96 -31.21 -9.95
C PRO A 111 16.30 -32.68 -10.22
N CYS A 112 16.89 -32.91 -11.38
CA CYS A 112 17.24 -34.24 -11.86
C CYS A 112 18.73 -34.32 -12.22
N LYS A 113 19.38 -35.42 -11.82
CA LYS A 113 20.76 -35.73 -12.19
C LYS A 113 20.87 -37.21 -12.55
N ASP A 114 21.42 -37.51 -13.73
CA ASP A 114 21.57 -38.89 -14.24
C ASP A 114 20.25 -39.70 -14.21
N ASP A 115 19.14 -39.08 -14.63
CA ASP A 115 17.78 -39.63 -14.58
C ASP A 115 17.31 -40.05 -13.18
N LYS A 116 17.94 -39.49 -12.14
CA LYS A 116 17.52 -39.61 -10.74
C LYS A 116 17.03 -38.28 -10.19
N MET A 117 15.89 -38.35 -9.53
CA MET A 117 15.28 -37.24 -8.81
C MET A 117 16.10 -36.87 -7.57
N ILE A 118 16.32 -35.58 -7.35
CA ILE A 118 16.90 -35.04 -6.11
C ILE A 118 15.77 -34.34 -5.35
N LYS A 119 15.52 -34.79 -4.12
CA LYS A 119 14.47 -34.22 -3.27
C LYS A 119 14.92 -32.90 -2.62
N PRO A 120 13.99 -31.98 -2.34
CA PRO A 120 14.30 -30.78 -1.59
C PRO A 120 14.60 -31.08 -0.11
N CYS A 121 15.37 -30.21 0.55
CA CYS A 121 15.81 -30.39 1.94
C CYS A 121 14.68 -30.21 2.96
N ARG A 122 14.57 -31.15 3.90
CA ARG A 122 13.56 -31.12 4.99
C ARG A 122 13.75 -29.93 5.91
N SER A 123 14.99 -29.62 6.26
CA SER A 123 15.35 -28.47 7.10
C SER A 123 14.81 -27.14 6.54
N THR A 124 14.90 -26.94 5.22
CA THR A 124 14.34 -25.77 4.53
C THR A 124 12.81 -25.73 4.61
N CYS A 125 12.15 -26.87 4.43
CA CYS A 125 10.69 -26.97 4.54
C CYS A 125 10.19 -26.66 5.96
N GLU A 126 10.84 -27.20 6.99
CA GLU A 126 10.45 -26.99 8.38
C GLU A 126 10.63 -25.53 8.80
N ALA A 127 11.73 -24.90 8.38
CA ALA A 127 11.96 -23.47 8.60
C ALA A 127 10.87 -22.62 7.93
N LEU A 128 10.59 -22.88 6.64
CA LEU A 128 9.52 -22.19 5.91
C LEU A 128 8.18 -22.37 6.61
N ARG A 129 7.82 -23.59 7.01
CA ARG A 129 6.56 -23.88 7.67
C ARG A 129 6.43 -23.11 8.98
N LYS A 130 7.48 -23.08 9.80
CA LYS A 130 7.50 -22.33 11.05
C LYS A 130 7.27 -20.84 10.80
N ASP A 131 7.91 -20.27 9.78
CA ASP A 131 7.83 -18.86 9.49
C ASP A 131 6.50 -18.47 8.81
N CYS A 132 5.84 -19.41 8.10
CA CYS A 132 4.71 -19.10 7.22
C CYS A 132 3.37 -19.65 7.64
N ILE A 133 3.32 -20.53 8.64
CA ILE A 133 2.06 -21.15 9.06
C ILE A 133 1.01 -20.11 9.44
N HIS A 134 1.41 -19.03 10.12
CA HIS A 134 0.54 -17.94 10.56
C HIS A 134 -0.25 -17.28 9.42
N ALA A 135 0.37 -17.10 8.25
CA ALA A 135 -0.27 -16.50 7.07
C ALA A 135 -1.40 -17.38 6.51
N PHE A 136 -1.24 -18.71 6.55
CA PHE A 136 -2.30 -19.65 6.18
C PHE A 136 -3.42 -19.68 7.22
N GLU A 137 -3.09 -19.59 8.50
CA GLU A 137 -4.10 -19.55 9.56
C GLU A 137 -4.97 -18.30 9.47
N ALA A 138 -4.37 -17.16 9.11
CA ALA A 138 -5.07 -15.88 8.96
C ALA A 138 -6.18 -15.89 7.91
N ILE A 139 -6.07 -16.78 6.91
CA ILE A 139 -7.10 -16.97 5.87
C ILE A 139 -7.89 -18.27 6.04
N GLU A 140 -7.76 -18.94 7.19
CA GLU A 140 -8.42 -20.23 7.49
C GLU A 140 -8.09 -21.36 6.50
N MET A 141 -6.91 -21.30 5.88
CA MET A 141 -6.43 -22.31 4.95
C MET A 141 -5.58 -23.37 5.67
N SER A 142 -5.74 -24.63 5.29
CA SER A 142 -4.88 -25.73 5.71
C SER A 142 -3.51 -25.63 5.05
N TRP A 143 -2.46 -26.06 5.77
CA TRP A 143 -1.13 -26.14 5.17
C TRP A 143 -1.14 -27.09 3.96
N PRO A 144 -0.58 -26.71 2.80
CA PRO A 144 -0.68 -27.52 1.59
C PRO A 144 -0.03 -28.89 1.79
N TYR A 145 -0.74 -29.96 1.40
CA TYR A 145 -0.27 -31.33 1.65
C TYR A 145 1.08 -31.62 0.97
N PHE A 146 1.31 -31.06 -0.23
CA PHE A 146 2.55 -31.24 -0.97
C PHE A 146 3.74 -30.50 -0.34
N LEU A 147 3.50 -29.69 0.68
CA LEU A 147 4.51 -29.06 1.54
C LEU A 147 4.64 -29.79 2.90
N ASP A 148 4.21 -31.04 2.99
CA ASP A 148 4.48 -31.89 4.14
C ASP A 148 5.97 -32.31 4.15
N CYS A 149 6.70 -31.74 5.10
CA CYS A 149 8.15 -31.89 5.23
C CYS A 149 8.59 -33.34 5.49
N ASP A 150 7.74 -34.18 6.09
CA ASP A 150 8.08 -35.58 6.35
C ASP A 150 7.88 -36.47 5.11
N ARG A 151 6.99 -36.07 4.20
CA ARG A 151 6.58 -36.90 3.06
C ARG A 151 7.40 -36.65 1.79
N PHE A 152 7.68 -35.39 1.49
CA PHE A 152 8.21 -35.00 0.18
C PHE A 152 9.65 -34.49 0.19
N PHE A 153 10.25 -34.34 1.39
CA PHE A 153 11.58 -33.78 1.57
C PHE A 153 12.54 -34.81 2.18
N ALA A 154 13.82 -34.71 1.80
CA ALA A 154 14.90 -35.59 2.28
C ALA A 154 15.74 -34.91 3.36
N SER A 155 16.40 -35.70 4.20
CA SER A 155 17.38 -35.16 5.16
C SER A 155 18.66 -34.72 4.43
N ASP A 156 19.47 -33.89 5.10
CA ASP A 156 20.75 -33.44 4.55
C ASP A 156 21.72 -34.62 4.34
N GLU A 157 21.59 -35.69 5.13
CA GLU A 157 22.40 -36.91 5.04
C GLU A 157 22.08 -37.77 3.82
N GLU A 158 20.84 -37.69 3.31
CA GLU A 158 20.37 -38.43 2.12
C GLU A 158 20.74 -37.75 0.80
N GLY A 159 21.30 -36.54 0.85
CA GLY A 159 21.62 -35.73 -0.32
C GLY A 159 20.38 -35.02 -0.88
N CYS A 160 20.12 -33.82 -0.38
CA CYS A 160 18.99 -32.99 -0.77
C CYS A 160 19.41 -31.68 -1.48
N PHE A 161 18.46 -31.02 -2.12
CA PHE A 161 18.63 -29.71 -2.74
C PHE A 161 17.96 -28.61 -1.89
N ASP A 162 18.69 -27.55 -1.53
CA ASP A 162 18.09 -26.39 -0.83
C ASP A 162 17.56 -25.37 -1.86
N PRO A 163 16.24 -25.27 -2.08
CA PRO A 163 15.67 -24.33 -3.06
C PRO A 163 15.81 -22.87 -2.64
N LEU A 164 16.18 -22.58 -1.40
CA LEU A 164 16.39 -21.23 -0.91
C LEU A 164 17.88 -20.84 -0.87
N ALA A 165 18.81 -21.72 -1.28
CA ALA A 165 20.23 -21.43 -1.24
C ALA A 165 20.59 -20.16 -2.05
N GLY A 166 20.10 -20.04 -3.28
CA GLY A 166 20.25 -18.84 -4.11
C GLY A 166 19.68 -17.57 -3.50
N LEU A 167 18.51 -17.67 -2.89
CA LEU A 167 17.85 -16.54 -2.25
C LEU A 167 18.62 -16.08 -1.02
N LYS A 168 19.03 -17.02 -0.16
CA LYS A 168 19.89 -16.77 1.00
C LYS A 168 21.23 -16.19 0.56
N ALA A 169 21.86 -16.74 -0.48
CA ALA A 169 23.12 -16.22 -1.03
C ALA A 169 22.97 -14.81 -1.62
N LYS A 170 21.86 -14.50 -2.31
CA LYS A 170 21.56 -13.13 -2.78
C LYS A 170 21.28 -12.18 -1.63
N GLN A 171 20.60 -12.63 -0.57
CA GLN A 171 20.39 -11.86 0.65
C GLN A 171 21.71 -11.65 1.41
N GLU A 172 22.58 -12.65 1.50
CA GLU A 172 23.91 -12.57 2.11
C GLU A 172 24.89 -11.75 1.28
N LEU A 173 24.83 -11.81 -0.05
CA LEU A 173 25.59 -10.94 -0.96
C LEU A 173 25.09 -9.51 -0.91
N ALA A 174 23.77 -9.29 -0.82
CA ALA A 174 23.21 -7.97 -0.51
C ALA A 174 23.72 -7.50 0.86
N MET A 175 23.69 -8.36 1.88
CA MET A 175 24.15 -8.06 3.25
C MET A 175 25.67 -7.96 3.40
N SER A 176 26.48 -8.52 2.49
CA SER A 176 27.96 -8.49 2.55
C SER A 176 28.59 -7.49 1.58
N SER A 177 27.91 -7.13 0.49
CA SER A 177 28.19 -5.90 -0.28
C SER A 177 27.85 -4.64 0.51
N LEU A 178 27.08 -4.79 1.59
CA LEU A 178 26.94 -3.82 2.67
C LEU A 178 28.10 -4.01 3.66
N SER A 179 29.11 -3.16 3.54
CA SER A 179 30.24 -3.06 4.49
C SER A 179 29.77 -3.15 5.96
N SER A 180 30.30 -4.13 6.68
CA SER A 180 30.20 -4.26 8.14
C SER A 180 31.19 -3.34 8.89
N GLN A 181 31.78 -2.35 8.21
CA GLN A 181 32.78 -1.43 8.74
C GLN A 181 32.52 0.06 8.47
N GLU A 182 31.29 0.47 8.20
CA GLU A 182 30.95 1.90 8.27
C GLU A 182 30.11 2.24 9.51
N PRO A 183 30.44 3.31 10.24
CA PRO A 183 29.70 3.68 11.44
C PRO A 183 28.25 3.97 11.07
N SER A 184 27.32 3.38 11.83
CA SER A 184 25.86 3.44 11.67
C SER A 184 25.23 4.85 11.81
N THR A 185 26.02 5.91 11.64
CA THR A 185 25.70 7.33 11.80
C THR A 185 25.83 8.14 10.52
N ILE A 186 26.34 7.57 9.41
CA ILE A 186 26.50 8.29 8.15
C ILE A 186 25.30 8.00 7.24
N ILE A 187 24.40 8.97 7.11
CA ILE A 187 23.35 8.96 6.07
C ILE A 187 24.05 9.09 4.71
N GLN A 188 23.83 8.11 3.82
CA GLN A 188 24.32 8.17 2.45
C GLN A 188 23.32 8.95 1.59
N PHE A 189 23.81 9.99 0.92
CA PHE A 189 23.01 10.88 0.06
C PHE A 189 23.09 10.43 -1.39
N THR A 190 22.49 9.29 -1.69
CA THR A 190 22.39 8.71 -3.04
C THR A 190 20.94 8.32 -3.33
N TYR A 191 20.63 8.06 -4.59
CA TYR A 191 19.34 7.50 -4.96
C TYR A 191 19.21 6.05 -4.50
N THR A 192 17.97 5.68 -4.17
CA THR A 192 17.63 4.38 -3.59
C THR A 192 16.51 3.73 -4.38
N SER A 193 16.82 2.59 -5.00
CA SER A 193 15.81 1.74 -5.66
C SER A 193 14.71 1.31 -4.69
N ASN A 194 13.57 0.81 -5.16
CA ASN A 194 12.52 0.35 -4.24
C ASN A 194 13.02 -0.75 -3.29
N ALA A 195 13.80 -1.71 -3.78
CA ALA A 195 14.37 -2.77 -2.96
C ALA A 195 15.32 -2.22 -1.88
N GLN A 196 16.18 -1.25 -2.23
CA GLN A 196 17.08 -0.60 -1.29
C GLN A 196 16.31 0.22 -0.25
N MET A 197 15.30 1.00 -0.68
CA MET A 197 14.43 1.76 0.22
C MET A 197 13.75 0.83 1.24
N TYR A 198 13.18 -0.29 0.81
CA TYR A 198 12.54 -1.26 1.71
C TYR A 198 13.52 -1.84 2.73
N SER A 199 14.71 -2.25 2.27
CA SER A 199 15.76 -2.76 3.15
C SER A 199 16.20 -1.70 4.17
N LEU A 200 16.36 -0.46 3.74
CA LEU A 200 16.80 0.64 4.58
C LEU A 200 15.77 0.98 5.65
N LEU A 201 14.48 1.12 5.29
CA LEU A 201 13.41 1.37 6.26
C LEU A 201 13.28 0.23 7.28
N LYS A 202 13.30 -1.03 6.83
CA LYS A 202 13.28 -2.20 7.72
C LYS A 202 14.49 -2.23 8.67
N ARG A 203 15.68 -1.87 8.17
CA ARG A 203 16.90 -1.78 9.00
C ARG A 203 16.83 -0.65 10.01
N THR A 204 16.34 0.53 9.61
CA THR A 204 16.13 1.67 10.51
C THR A 204 15.17 1.28 11.64
N ALA A 205 14.06 0.60 11.30
CA ALA A 205 13.12 0.11 12.29
C ALA A 205 13.72 -0.94 13.22
N ALA A 206 14.49 -1.90 12.68
CA ALA A 206 15.19 -2.90 13.50
C ALA A 206 16.19 -2.26 14.47
N LYS A 207 16.91 -1.21 14.05
CA LYS A 207 17.85 -0.47 14.90
C LYS A 207 17.15 0.29 16.03
N CYS A 208 15.93 0.75 15.79
CA CYS A 208 15.14 1.57 16.72
C CYS A 208 13.79 0.92 17.05
N SER A 209 13.77 -0.41 17.26
CA SER A 209 12.52 -1.19 17.38
C SER A 209 11.63 -0.77 18.56
N HIS A 210 12.23 -0.19 19.60
CA HIS A 210 11.52 0.34 20.76
C HIS A 210 10.76 1.65 20.50
N ILE A 211 11.04 2.33 19.37
CA ILE A 211 10.39 3.58 18.98
C ILE A 211 9.91 3.61 17.53
N SER A 212 10.04 2.51 16.80
CA SER A 212 9.67 2.48 15.39
C SER A 212 9.25 1.11 14.93
N HIS A 213 8.37 1.09 13.93
CA HIS A 213 7.82 -0.11 13.34
C HIS A 213 7.49 0.17 11.86
N VAL A 214 7.48 -0.88 11.04
CA VAL A 214 7.28 -0.76 9.59
C VAL A 214 6.11 -1.62 9.20
N TYR A 215 5.19 -1.06 8.42
CA TYR A 215 4.01 -1.76 7.92
C TYR A 215 3.67 -1.33 6.50
N SER A 216 2.95 -2.18 5.77
CA SER A 216 2.45 -1.86 4.42
C SER A 216 0.99 -1.40 4.52
N ILE A 217 0.63 -0.35 3.77
CA ILE A 217 -0.76 0.13 3.68
C ILE A 217 -1.53 -0.45 2.48
N GLY A 218 -0.83 -1.18 1.62
CA GLY A 218 -1.35 -1.74 0.38
C GLY A 218 -0.24 -1.95 -0.64
N ARG A 219 -0.63 -2.26 -1.87
CA ARG A 219 0.30 -2.48 -2.97
C ARG A 219 0.01 -1.57 -4.14
N SER A 220 1.04 -1.26 -4.91
CA SER A 220 0.93 -0.57 -6.18
C SER A 220 0.32 -1.48 -7.24
N SER A 221 0.09 -0.91 -8.41
CA SER A 221 -0.43 -1.61 -9.59
C SER A 221 0.46 -2.77 -10.04
N GLU A 222 1.79 -2.67 -9.88
CA GLU A 222 2.75 -3.75 -10.15
C GLU A 222 3.09 -4.61 -8.92
N GLY A 223 2.32 -4.48 -7.83
CA GLY A 223 2.46 -5.33 -6.65
C GLY A 223 3.57 -4.91 -5.67
N ARG A 224 4.13 -3.70 -5.80
CA ARG A 224 5.15 -3.18 -4.86
C ARG A 224 4.47 -2.65 -3.60
N ASP A 225 5.04 -2.95 -2.42
CA ASP A 225 4.46 -2.51 -1.15
C ASP A 225 4.54 -0.98 -0.98
N LEU A 226 3.44 -0.37 -0.54
CA LEU A 226 3.40 1.02 -0.07
C LEU A 226 3.81 1.00 1.41
N LEU A 227 5.13 1.06 1.63
CA LEU A 227 5.74 0.85 2.94
C LEU A 227 5.76 2.15 3.77
N VAL A 228 5.23 2.07 4.98
CA VAL A 228 5.23 3.14 5.97
C VAL A 228 6.16 2.77 7.13
N ILE A 229 6.99 3.71 7.56
CA ILE A 229 7.68 3.63 8.85
C ILE A 229 7.00 4.55 9.86
N GLU A 230 6.65 4.02 11.03
CA GLU A 230 6.14 4.80 12.15
C GLU A 230 7.22 5.08 13.19
N PHE A 231 7.13 6.23 13.86
CA PHE A 231 7.94 6.62 15.01
C PHE A 231 7.05 7.13 16.14
N THR A 232 7.17 6.55 17.33
CA THR A 232 6.47 6.92 18.58
C THR A 232 7.15 6.19 19.75
N ASN A 233 6.93 6.60 21.01
CA ASN A 233 7.34 5.82 22.18
C ASN A 233 6.56 4.50 22.37
N ASN A 234 5.45 4.28 21.67
CA ASN A 234 4.67 3.04 21.73
C ASN A 234 4.22 2.54 20.34
N PRO A 235 5.13 1.95 19.53
CA PRO A 235 4.84 1.56 18.16
C PRO A 235 3.65 0.59 18.03
N GLY A 236 2.88 0.71 16.95
CA GLY A 236 1.74 -0.14 16.63
C GLY A 236 0.43 0.25 17.32
N GLN A 237 0.44 1.13 18.32
CA GLN A 237 -0.76 1.49 19.08
C GLN A 237 -0.97 2.99 19.14
N HIS A 238 -2.24 3.39 19.10
CA HIS A 238 -2.63 4.77 19.35
C HIS A 238 -2.65 5.04 20.85
N GLU A 239 -2.07 6.15 21.30
CA GLU A 239 -2.09 6.59 22.70
C GLU A 239 -3.01 7.80 22.88
N LEU A 240 -3.83 7.78 23.94
CA LEU A 240 -4.79 8.84 24.23
C LEU A 240 -4.11 10.23 24.31
N LEU A 241 -4.64 11.20 23.56
CA LEU A 241 -4.13 12.57 23.41
C LEU A 241 -2.79 12.68 22.66
N GLU A 242 -2.20 11.60 22.14
CA GLU A 242 -1.05 11.64 21.24
C GLU A 242 -1.52 11.93 19.80
N PRO A 243 -1.18 13.10 19.22
CA PRO A 243 -1.57 13.39 17.85
C PRO A 243 -0.82 12.52 16.85
N GLU A 244 -1.53 12.15 15.77
CA GLU A 244 -0.93 11.45 14.64
C GLU A 244 -0.66 12.41 13.47
N ILE A 245 0.55 12.34 12.92
CA ILE A 245 0.99 13.11 11.76
C ILE A 245 1.54 12.18 10.68
N LYS A 246 1.24 12.48 9.42
CA LYS A 246 1.79 11.73 8.29
C LYS A 246 2.51 12.61 7.27
N LEU A 247 3.64 12.12 6.78
CA LEU A 247 4.35 12.69 5.64
C LEU A 247 4.28 11.70 4.48
N VAL A 248 3.89 12.19 3.31
CA VAL A 248 3.78 11.40 2.08
C VAL A 248 4.72 12.01 1.05
N GLY A 249 5.54 11.19 0.41
CA GLY A 249 6.42 11.62 -0.67
C GLY A 249 6.13 10.87 -1.96
N ASN A 250 6.56 11.46 -3.07
CA ASN A 250 6.71 10.76 -4.35
C ASN A 250 5.41 10.08 -4.79
N MET A 251 4.29 10.82 -4.68
CA MET A 251 3.03 10.44 -5.31
C MET A 251 3.07 10.61 -6.83
N HIS A 252 3.93 11.50 -7.32
CA HIS A 252 4.43 11.45 -8.69
C HIS A 252 5.81 10.80 -8.66
N GLY A 253 5.99 9.72 -9.42
CA GLY A 253 7.19 8.88 -9.34
C GLY A 253 8.48 9.60 -9.74
N ASN A 254 8.39 10.59 -10.64
CA ASN A 254 9.52 11.42 -11.07
C ASN A 254 9.81 12.63 -10.19
N GLU A 255 9.01 12.89 -9.16
CA GLU A 255 9.26 13.93 -8.16
C GLU A 255 9.95 13.26 -6.95
N VAL A 256 11.28 13.13 -7.04
CA VAL A 256 12.07 12.17 -6.25
C VAL A 256 12.64 12.77 -4.97
N LEU A 257 12.85 14.09 -4.91
CA LEU A 257 13.47 14.72 -3.75
C LEU A 257 12.67 14.43 -2.46
N GLY A 258 11.34 14.47 -2.51
CA GLY A 258 10.48 14.12 -1.38
C GLY A 258 10.70 12.69 -0.86
N ARG A 259 10.90 11.72 -1.76
CA ARG A 259 11.23 10.33 -1.40
C ARG A 259 12.53 10.26 -0.61
N GLN A 260 13.60 10.87 -1.14
CA GLN A 260 14.91 10.81 -0.49
C GLN A 260 14.92 11.54 0.86
N LEU A 261 14.32 12.74 0.94
CA LEU A 261 14.23 13.49 2.19
C LEU A 261 13.52 12.70 3.30
N LEU A 262 12.45 11.96 2.98
CA LEU A 262 11.72 11.16 3.95
C LEU A 262 12.51 9.93 4.42
N ILE A 263 13.29 9.31 3.53
CA ILE A 263 14.22 8.23 3.87
C ILE A 263 15.34 8.76 4.80
N TYR A 264 15.88 9.94 4.52
CA TYR A 264 16.90 10.57 5.37
C TYR A 264 16.32 10.99 6.72
N LEU A 265 15.10 11.52 6.74
CA LEU A 265 14.39 11.87 7.96
C LEU A 265 14.19 10.65 8.87
N ALA A 266 13.76 9.51 8.33
CA ALA A 266 13.59 8.29 9.09
C ALA A 266 14.90 7.84 9.78
N GLN A 267 16.02 7.83 9.02
CA GLN A 267 17.34 7.51 9.58
C GLN A 267 17.79 8.54 10.64
N TYR A 268 17.56 9.82 10.38
CA TYR A 268 17.92 10.91 11.29
C TYR A 268 17.15 10.83 12.61
N LEU A 269 15.83 10.60 12.56
CA LEU A 269 14.99 10.44 13.75
C LEU A 269 15.49 9.30 14.65
N CYS A 270 15.75 8.12 14.07
CA CYS A 270 16.29 6.96 14.79
C CYS A 270 17.69 7.25 15.37
N SER A 271 18.59 7.82 14.59
CA SER A 271 19.96 8.09 15.03
C SER A 271 20.00 9.13 16.16
N GLU A 272 19.34 10.27 15.99
CA GLU A 272 19.35 11.36 16.95
C GLU A 272 18.62 11.00 18.25
N TYR A 273 17.56 10.19 18.18
CA TYR A 273 16.89 9.67 19.38
C TYR A 273 17.84 8.84 20.24
N ASN A 274 18.58 7.91 19.62
CA ASN A 274 19.57 7.06 20.30
C ASN A 274 20.76 7.87 20.83
N LEU A 275 21.14 8.97 20.17
CA LEU A 275 22.17 9.89 20.64
C LEU A 275 21.71 10.81 21.79
N GLY A 276 20.44 10.76 22.18
CA GLY A 276 19.92 11.55 23.29
C GLY A 276 19.52 12.97 22.92
N ASN A 277 19.30 13.27 21.64
CA ASN A 277 18.86 14.60 21.20
C ASN A 277 17.48 14.93 21.77
N GLN A 278 17.45 15.88 22.71
CA GLN A 278 16.23 16.24 23.46
C GLN A 278 15.08 16.70 22.57
N ARG A 279 15.37 17.39 21.45
CA ARG A 279 14.33 17.85 20.52
C ARG A 279 13.67 16.66 19.84
N ILE A 280 14.46 15.74 19.33
CA ILE A 280 13.96 14.54 18.64
C ILE A 280 13.26 13.59 19.60
N GLN A 281 13.80 13.38 20.81
CA GLN A 281 13.13 12.62 21.85
C GLN A 281 11.78 13.23 22.23
N THR A 282 11.69 14.56 22.34
CA THR A 282 10.41 15.22 22.62
C THR A 282 9.41 15.02 21.48
N ILE A 283 9.86 15.16 20.23
CA ILE A 283 9.01 14.95 19.05
C ILE A 283 8.44 13.52 19.05
N ILE A 284 9.29 12.50 19.18
CA ILE A 284 8.89 11.08 19.11
C ILE A 284 8.06 10.64 20.33
N ASN A 285 8.39 11.10 21.54
CA ASN A 285 7.68 10.69 22.76
C ASN A 285 6.34 11.40 22.99
N THR A 286 5.95 12.29 22.08
CA THR A 286 4.69 13.04 22.20
C THR A 286 3.85 13.01 20.94
N THR A 287 4.33 12.34 19.89
CA THR A 287 3.73 12.37 18.56
C THR A 287 3.92 11.03 17.90
N ARG A 288 2.85 10.51 17.30
CA ARG A 288 2.95 9.37 16.40
C ARG A 288 3.16 9.84 14.97
N ILE A 289 4.36 9.61 14.45
CA ILE A 289 4.77 10.07 13.13
C ILE A 289 4.74 8.90 12.17
N HIS A 290 4.09 9.08 11.02
CA HIS A 290 4.07 8.09 9.95
C HIS A 290 4.69 8.65 8.67
N ILE A 291 5.62 7.91 8.09
CA ILE A 291 6.36 8.35 6.89
C ILE A 291 6.12 7.33 5.77
N LEU A 292 5.42 7.76 4.73
CA LEU A 292 5.28 7.06 3.45
C LEU A 292 6.24 7.70 2.45
N ALA A 293 7.43 7.12 2.29
CA ALA A 293 8.46 7.71 1.44
C ALA A 293 8.10 7.72 -0.06
N SER A 294 7.35 6.72 -0.53
CA SER A 294 6.91 6.63 -1.92
C SER A 294 5.50 6.07 -2.00
N MET A 295 4.57 6.93 -2.42
CA MET A 295 3.20 6.52 -2.74
C MET A 295 3.11 5.93 -4.16
N ASN A 296 3.99 6.33 -5.09
CA ASN A 296 4.06 5.81 -6.46
C ASN A 296 5.42 5.14 -6.74
N PRO A 297 5.69 3.96 -6.15
CA PRO A 297 6.95 3.26 -6.35
C PRO A 297 7.14 2.77 -7.79
N ASP A 298 6.04 2.52 -8.52
CA ASP A 298 6.08 2.04 -9.92
C ASP A 298 6.56 3.16 -10.86
N GLY A 299 5.98 4.37 -10.74
CA GLY A 299 6.42 5.53 -11.51
C GLY A 299 7.85 5.93 -11.20
N TYR A 300 8.34 5.70 -9.98
CA TYR A 300 9.73 5.98 -9.61
C TYR A 300 10.72 5.09 -10.35
N GLU A 301 10.48 3.78 -10.49
CA GLU A 301 11.39 2.89 -11.23
C GLU A 301 11.50 3.32 -12.70
N LEU A 302 10.36 3.69 -13.30
CA LEU A 302 10.35 4.22 -14.66
C LEU A 302 11.18 5.49 -14.77
N ALA A 303 10.96 6.47 -13.88
CA ALA A 303 11.73 7.71 -13.86
C ALA A 303 13.23 7.48 -13.64
N ALA A 304 13.59 6.57 -12.73
CA ALA A 304 14.98 6.25 -12.41
C ALA A 304 15.69 5.58 -13.60
N SER A 305 15.03 4.62 -14.27
CA SER A 305 15.61 3.93 -15.43
C SER A 305 15.96 4.88 -16.59
N GLU A 306 15.12 5.88 -16.85
CA GLU A 306 15.41 6.87 -17.90
C GLU A 306 16.61 7.76 -17.59
N VAL A 307 16.76 8.14 -16.31
CA VAL A 307 17.91 8.95 -15.87
C VAL A 307 19.19 8.12 -15.96
N GLU A 308 19.15 6.83 -15.62
CA GLU A 308 20.30 5.92 -15.78
C GLU A 308 20.72 5.76 -17.25
N ASP A 309 19.77 5.58 -18.16
CA ASP A 309 20.01 5.44 -19.61
C ASP A 309 20.55 6.72 -20.26
N SER A 310 20.29 7.89 -19.68
CA SER A 310 20.78 9.20 -20.18
C SER A 310 22.28 9.46 -19.96
N ASN A 311 23.00 8.54 -19.28
CA ASN A 311 24.46 8.59 -19.13
C ASN A 311 25.22 8.11 -20.38
N ASP A 312 24.53 7.78 -21.48
CA ASP A 312 25.14 7.57 -22.79
C ASP A 312 25.59 8.92 -23.40
N PRO A 313 26.90 9.13 -23.66
CA PRO A 313 27.42 10.38 -24.19
C PRO A 313 26.82 10.78 -25.55
N GLU A 314 26.21 9.87 -26.32
CA GLU A 314 25.50 10.20 -27.56
C GLU A 314 24.11 10.82 -27.35
N LEU A 315 23.52 10.73 -26.14
CA LEU A 315 22.20 11.28 -25.77
C LEU A 315 22.28 12.49 -24.81
N SER A 316 23.50 12.87 -24.40
CA SER A 316 23.82 13.94 -23.44
C SER A 316 23.34 15.36 -23.79
N ASN A 317 22.71 15.55 -24.96
CA ASN A 317 22.07 16.82 -25.36
C ASN A 317 20.58 16.90 -25.00
N GLN A 318 20.01 15.92 -24.29
CA GLN A 318 18.64 16.02 -23.81
C GLN A 318 18.58 16.66 -22.42
N GLU A 319 18.51 18.00 -22.39
CA GLU A 319 18.09 18.84 -21.26
C GLU A 319 16.61 18.57 -20.83
N GLY A 320 16.09 17.37 -21.04
CA GLY A 320 14.67 17.02 -20.94
C GLY A 320 14.18 16.88 -19.49
N HIS A 321 14.99 16.29 -18.60
CA HIS A 321 14.67 16.13 -17.17
C HIS A 321 14.74 17.45 -16.39
N LEU A 322 15.48 18.44 -16.91
CA LEU A 322 15.63 19.80 -16.34
C LEU A 322 14.47 20.74 -16.68
N LEU A 323 13.56 20.35 -17.58
CA LEU A 323 12.40 21.16 -17.95
C LEU A 323 11.19 20.79 -17.07
N ASN A 324 10.50 21.79 -16.53
CA ASN A 324 9.26 21.64 -15.74
C ASN A 324 8.16 20.77 -16.42
N GLY A 325 8.28 20.48 -17.72
CA GLY A 325 7.41 19.62 -18.52
C GLY A 325 7.76 18.12 -18.55
N TRP A 326 8.82 17.65 -17.87
CA TRP A 326 9.09 16.21 -17.81
C TRP A 326 7.99 15.50 -17.00
N THR A 327 7.41 14.48 -17.64
CA THR A 327 6.23 13.75 -17.16
C THR A 327 6.40 12.24 -17.16
N ASN A 328 7.53 11.73 -17.66
CA ASN A 328 7.75 10.29 -17.58
C ASN A 328 7.95 9.86 -16.13
N GLY A 329 7.39 8.72 -15.73
CA GLY A 329 7.32 8.26 -14.35
C GLY A 329 6.42 9.10 -13.43
N ARG A 330 5.73 10.14 -13.92
CA ARG A 330 4.80 10.95 -13.11
C ARG A 330 3.57 10.14 -12.67
N THR A 331 2.92 9.47 -13.60
CA THR A 331 1.72 8.66 -13.35
C THR A 331 2.08 7.31 -12.73
N ASN A 332 1.10 6.59 -12.19
CA ASN A 332 1.31 5.20 -11.79
C ASN A 332 1.43 4.28 -13.03
N ALA A 333 1.66 2.97 -12.82
CA ALA A 333 1.79 1.99 -13.90
C ALA A 333 0.56 1.88 -14.82
N GLN A 334 -0.60 2.35 -14.35
CA GLN A 334 -1.86 2.38 -15.10
C GLN A 334 -2.10 3.70 -15.85
N ASN A 335 -1.08 4.57 -15.93
CA ASN A 335 -1.12 5.92 -16.49
C ASN A 335 -2.17 6.84 -15.81
N ILE A 336 -2.38 6.67 -14.51
CA ILE A 336 -3.25 7.51 -13.70
C ILE A 336 -2.38 8.51 -12.92
N ASP A 337 -2.73 9.80 -12.99
CA ASP A 337 -2.17 10.81 -12.07
C ASP A 337 -2.85 10.63 -10.70
N LEU A 338 -2.09 10.14 -9.71
CA LEU A 338 -2.61 9.86 -8.37
C LEU A 338 -3.15 11.12 -7.68
N ASN A 339 -2.62 12.31 -7.99
CA ASN A 339 -3.10 13.57 -7.46
C ASN A 339 -4.29 14.15 -8.25
N ARG A 340 -4.89 13.35 -9.14
CA ARG A 340 -6.18 13.61 -9.81
C ARG A 340 -7.17 12.46 -9.60
N ASN A 341 -6.81 11.49 -8.78
CA ASN A 341 -7.57 10.25 -8.63
C ASN A 341 -8.40 10.18 -7.36
N PHE A 342 -8.26 11.12 -6.41
CA PHE A 342 -9.10 11.14 -5.20
C PHE A 342 -10.53 11.63 -5.51
N PRO A 343 -11.52 11.30 -4.67
CA PRO A 343 -12.89 11.81 -4.84
C PRO A 343 -12.94 13.34 -4.84
N ASP A 344 -13.59 13.93 -5.84
CA ASP A 344 -13.84 15.38 -5.88
C ASP A 344 -14.96 15.79 -4.89
N LEU A 345 -14.57 15.91 -3.62
CA LEU A 345 -15.44 16.37 -2.55
C LEU A 345 -15.60 17.90 -2.57
N THR A 346 -14.69 18.63 -3.21
CA THR A 346 -14.73 20.09 -3.31
C THR A 346 -15.92 20.54 -4.18
N SER A 347 -16.20 19.86 -5.28
CA SER A 347 -17.44 20.05 -6.06
C SER A 347 -18.71 19.75 -5.28
N VAL A 348 -18.69 18.73 -4.41
CA VAL A 348 -19.84 18.40 -3.55
C VAL A 348 -20.06 19.53 -2.54
N LEU A 349 -19.00 20.01 -1.90
CA LEU A 349 -19.03 21.15 -0.99
C LEU A 349 -19.60 22.39 -1.68
N TYR A 350 -19.11 22.74 -2.86
CA TYR A 350 -19.55 23.95 -3.56
C TYR A 350 -21.02 23.92 -3.99
N ARG A 351 -21.53 22.74 -4.37
CA ARG A 351 -22.96 22.54 -4.66
C ARG A 351 -23.82 22.69 -3.41
N ASN A 352 -23.40 22.13 -2.28
CA ASN A 352 -24.23 22.02 -1.08
C ASN A 352 -24.01 23.14 -0.05
N ARG A 353 -23.02 24.02 -0.20
CA ARG A 353 -22.67 25.08 0.78
C ARG A 353 -23.80 26.04 1.17
N ARG A 354 -24.85 26.13 0.35
CA ARG A 354 -26.04 26.98 0.60
C ARG A 354 -27.04 26.30 1.54
N SER A 355 -26.95 24.98 1.71
CA SER A 355 -27.74 24.24 2.68
C SER A 355 -27.21 24.53 4.09
N ARG A 356 -28.10 24.94 5.01
CA ARG A 356 -27.72 25.22 6.41
C ARG A 356 -27.34 23.96 7.19
N HIS A 357 -27.81 22.79 6.76
CA HIS A 357 -27.61 21.52 7.46
C HIS A 357 -26.51 20.66 6.84
N PHE A 358 -25.88 21.11 5.74
CA PHE A 358 -24.82 20.35 5.10
C PHE A 358 -23.50 20.49 5.88
N ARG A 359 -22.96 19.35 6.33
CA ARG A 359 -21.64 19.28 6.96
C ARG A 359 -20.54 19.48 5.93
N THR A 360 -19.60 20.35 6.25
CA THR A 360 -18.41 20.62 5.43
C THR A 360 -17.23 19.72 5.81
N ASP A 361 -17.37 18.97 6.90
CA ASP A 361 -16.47 17.94 7.38
C ASP A 361 -17.02 16.54 7.08
N HIS A 362 -16.13 15.56 6.98
CA HIS A 362 -16.47 14.14 6.82
C HIS A 362 -17.46 13.86 5.68
N ILE A 363 -17.32 14.59 4.56
CA ILE A 363 -18.19 14.45 3.39
C ILE A 363 -18.04 13.03 2.85
N ALA A 364 -19.15 12.29 2.75
CA ALA A 364 -19.15 10.93 2.24
C ALA A 364 -18.67 10.86 0.78
N ILE A 365 -17.98 9.77 0.43
CA ILE A 365 -17.51 9.53 -0.94
C ILE A 365 -18.73 9.25 -1.82
N PRO A 366 -18.97 10.01 -2.90
CA PRO A 366 -20.11 9.77 -3.78
C PRO A 366 -20.04 8.39 -4.44
N ASP A 367 -21.15 7.66 -4.51
CA ASP A 367 -21.22 6.34 -5.18
C ASP A 367 -20.67 6.39 -6.61
N ALA A 368 -20.89 7.51 -7.32
CA ALA A 368 -20.38 7.79 -8.66
C ALA A 368 -18.86 7.62 -8.81
N TYR A 369 -18.10 7.87 -7.74
CA TYR A 369 -16.64 7.76 -7.74
C TYR A 369 -16.16 6.31 -7.97
N TRP A 370 -16.85 5.35 -7.36
CA TRP A 370 -16.47 3.93 -7.41
C TRP A 370 -16.71 3.29 -8.78
N PHE A 371 -17.53 3.90 -9.64
CA PHE A 371 -17.67 3.49 -11.04
C PHE A 371 -16.50 3.97 -11.92
N GLY A 372 -15.66 4.88 -11.41
CA GLY A 372 -14.44 5.32 -12.06
C GLY A 372 -13.27 4.37 -11.84
N LYS A 373 -12.14 4.64 -12.51
CA LYS A 373 -10.89 3.89 -12.31
C LYS A 373 -10.17 4.42 -11.08
N VAL A 374 -10.30 3.72 -9.95
CA VAL A 374 -9.57 4.03 -8.71
C VAL A 374 -8.23 3.28 -8.72
N ALA A 375 -7.14 4.02 -8.57
CA ALA A 375 -5.80 3.45 -8.50
C ALA A 375 -5.63 2.68 -7.16
N PRO A 376 -4.94 1.52 -7.15
CA PRO A 376 -4.72 0.76 -5.92
C PRO A 376 -3.92 1.56 -4.88
N GLU A 377 -3.00 2.43 -5.32
CA GLU A 377 -2.25 3.34 -4.46
C GLU A 377 -3.19 4.36 -3.76
N THR A 378 -4.12 4.96 -4.53
CA THR A 378 -5.12 5.90 -4.00
C THR A 378 -6.06 5.21 -3.03
N TYR A 379 -6.53 4.00 -3.35
CA TYR A 379 -7.39 3.22 -2.46
C TYR A 379 -6.68 2.88 -1.13
N ALA A 380 -5.43 2.42 -1.19
CA ALA A 380 -4.61 2.12 -0.02
C ALA A 380 -4.45 3.34 0.89
N VAL A 381 -4.15 4.49 0.31
CA VAL A 381 -4.00 5.75 1.05
C VAL A 381 -5.32 6.24 1.64
N MET A 382 -6.44 6.14 0.92
CA MET A 382 -7.77 6.46 1.46
C MET A 382 -8.15 5.58 2.65
N LYS A 383 -7.87 4.26 2.55
CA LYS A 383 -8.09 3.31 3.65
C LYS A 383 -7.21 3.67 4.86
N TRP A 384 -5.94 3.98 4.61
CA TRP A 384 -5.00 4.40 5.65
C TRP A 384 -5.43 5.67 6.38
N MET A 385 -5.88 6.68 5.64
CA MET A 385 -6.42 7.93 6.20
C MET A 385 -7.61 7.73 7.14
N ARG A 386 -8.38 6.65 6.96
CA ARG A 386 -9.51 6.29 7.82
C ARG A 386 -9.13 5.44 9.02
N SER A 387 -8.07 4.64 8.89
CA SER A 387 -7.65 3.72 9.95
C SER A 387 -7.05 4.42 11.17
N LEU A 388 -6.58 5.66 11.01
CA LEU A 388 -5.80 6.38 12.00
C LEU A 388 -6.29 7.83 12.14
N PRO A 389 -6.32 8.41 13.35
CA PRO A 389 -6.82 9.75 13.61
C PRO A 389 -5.80 10.85 13.22
N PHE A 390 -5.41 10.91 11.95
CA PHE A 390 -4.46 11.91 11.46
C PHE A 390 -4.96 13.34 11.68
N VAL A 391 -4.12 14.16 12.32
CA VAL A 391 -4.39 15.56 12.64
C VAL A 391 -3.81 16.49 11.58
N GLN A 392 -2.60 16.18 11.12
CA GLN A 392 -1.82 17.02 10.23
C GLN A 392 -1.08 16.16 9.20
N SER A 393 -0.85 16.70 8.01
CA SER A 393 -0.07 16.01 6.99
C SER A 393 0.65 16.97 6.02
N ALA A 394 1.72 16.49 5.39
CA ALA A 394 2.28 17.12 4.21
C ALA A 394 2.53 16.09 3.10
N SER A 395 2.17 16.44 1.87
CA SER A 395 2.58 15.74 0.65
C SER A 395 3.77 16.46 0.02
N LEU A 396 4.86 15.76 -0.25
CA LEU A 396 6.10 16.30 -0.80
C LEU A 396 6.20 16.06 -2.31
N HIS A 397 6.40 17.15 -3.05
CA HIS A 397 6.38 17.23 -4.51
C HIS A 397 7.63 17.96 -5.06
N GLY A 398 7.77 17.97 -6.38
CA GLY A 398 8.80 18.69 -7.10
C GLY A 398 8.30 19.31 -8.40
N GLY A 399 9.02 20.32 -8.88
CA GLY A 399 8.68 21.11 -10.07
C GLY A 399 8.53 22.61 -9.79
N GLU A 400 8.50 23.00 -8.51
CA GLU A 400 8.44 24.38 -8.05
C GLU A 400 9.02 24.49 -6.62
N LEU A 401 9.21 25.71 -6.10
CA LEU A 401 9.64 25.94 -4.72
C LEU A 401 8.61 26.80 -3.95
N VAL A 402 7.57 26.16 -3.44
CA VAL A 402 6.44 26.82 -2.74
C VAL A 402 5.67 25.82 -1.88
N VAL A 403 5.00 26.29 -0.83
CA VAL A 403 3.97 25.50 -0.13
C VAL A 403 2.58 25.88 -0.64
N SER A 404 1.90 24.94 -1.29
CA SER A 404 0.49 25.05 -1.66
C SER A 404 -0.40 24.58 -0.51
N TYR A 405 -1.52 25.26 -0.29
CA TYR A 405 -2.52 24.89 0.71
C TYR A 405 -3.95 24.95 0.14
N PRO A 406 -4.88 24.12 0.67
CA PRO A 406 -6.26 24.04 0.21
C PRO A 406 -7.03 25.37 0.12
N PHE A 407 -8.05 25.46 -0.74
CA PHE A 407 -8.46 24.41 -1.69
C PHE A 407 -7.61 24.42 -2.98
N ASP A 408 -7.41 23.24 -3.55
CA ASP A 408 -6.78 23.03 -4.87
C ASP A 408 -7.79 23.24 -6.02
N PHE A 409 -9.07 22.95 -5.81
CA PHE A 409 -10.11 23.14 -6.83
C PHE A 409 -10.82 24.50 -6.73
N SER A 410 -10.88 25.23 -7.83
CA SER A 410 -11.59 26.52 -7.93
C SER A 410 -13.10 26.35 -7.94
N ARG A 411 -13.79 27.32 -7.34
CA ARG A 411 -15.26 27.40 -7.38
C ARG A 411 -15.82 27.66 -8.78
N HIS A 412 -15.06 28.32 -9.64
CA HIS A 412 -15.51 28.67 -10.99
C HIS A 412 -14.90 27.70 -12.00
N LEU A 413 -15.75 26.88 -12.62
CA LEU A 413 -15.39 25.84 -13.61
C LEU A 413 -14.54 26.34 -14.80
N HIS A 414 -14.53 27.65 -15.05
CA HIS A 414 -13.81 28.27 -16.18
C HIS A 414 -12.69 29.23 -15.75
N GLU A 415 -12.52 29.48 -14.44
CA GLU A 415 -11.40 30.30 -13.95
C GLU A 415 -10.32 29.38 -13.40
N GLU A 416 -9.27 29.21 -14.20
CA GLU A 416 -8.13 28.34 -13.90
C GLU A 416 -7.29 28.84 -12.71
N ARG A 417 -7.43 30.12 -12.33
CA ARG A 417 -6.68 30.75 -11.23
C ARG A 417 -7.59 31.64 -10.40
N LEU A 418 -8.15 31.08 -9.33
CA LEU A 418 -9.03 31.80 -8.43
C LEU A 418 -8.77 31.40 -6.98
N PHE A 419 -8.58 32.42 -6.14
CA PHE A 419 -8.47 32.23 -4.70
C PHE A 419 -9.70 31.55 -4.11
N SER A 420 -9.50 30.35 -3.55
CA SER A 420 -10.56 29.49 -3.03
C SER A 420 -10.27 29.09 -1.58
N PRO A 421 -10.66 29.94 -0.60
CA PRO A 421 -10.29 29.76 0.79
C PRO A 421 -11.07 28.62 1.47
N THR A 422 -10.40 27.93 2.38
CA THR A 422 -11.05 27.01 3.32
C THR A 422 -11.67 27.77 4.52
N PRO A 423 -12.59 27.14 5.26
CA PRO A 423 -13.01 27.63 6.58
C PRO A 423 -11.84 27.84 7.55
N ASP A 424 -10.78 27.03 7.45
CA ASP A 424 -9.57 27.08 8.28
C ASP A 424 -8.40 27.84 7.60
N GLU A 425 -8.68 28.74 6.66
CA GLU A 425 -7.68 29.46 5.84
C GLU A 425 -6.49 30.02 6.65
N GLN A 426 -6.77 30.62 7.81
CA GLN A 426 -5.72 31.22 8.65
C GLN A 426 -4.82 30.17 9.32
N VAL A 427 -5.36 28.98 9.62
CA VAL A 427 -4.60 27.84 10.14
C VAL A 427 -3.73 27.26 9.02
N PHE A 428 -4.28 27.07 7.83
CA PHE A 428 -3.51 26.61 6.66
C PHE A 428 -2.37 27.54 6.30
N LYS A 429 -2.60 28.86 6.27
CA LYS A 429 -1.53 29.84 6.11
C LYS A 429 -0.47 29.68 7.18
N GLN A 430 -0.83 29.52 8.44
CA GLN A 430 0.14 29.33 9.51
C GLN A 430 0.95 28.03 9.35
N LEU A 431 0.29 26.92 8.97
CA LEU A 431 0.96 25.64 8.71
C LEU A 431 1.93 25.75 7.53
N ALA A 432 1.48 26.32 6.41
CA ALA A 432 2.31 26.51 5.22
C ALA A 432 3.52 27.41 5.51
N ARG A 433 3.32 28.49 6.28
CA ARG A 433 4.41 29.39 6.69
C ARG A 433 5.38 28.73 7.66
N THR A 434 4.92 27.81 8.51
CA THR A 434 5.79 27.06 9.41
C THR A 434 6.85 26.27 8.63
N TYR A 435 6.47 25.66 7.50
CA TYR A 435 7.44 25.00 6.62
C TYR A 435 8.26 26.03 5.83
N ALA A 436 7.60 26.96 5.13
CA ALA A 436 8.26 27.89 4.20
C ALA A 436 9.25 28.86 4.87
N ASP A 437 8.94 29.34 6.08
CA ASP A 437 9.83 30.25 6.83
C ASP A 437 11.01 29.49 7.47
N ALA A 438 10.87 28.20 7.77
CA ALA A 438 11.95 27.36 8.29
C ALA A 438 12.85 26.78 7.18
N HIS A 439 12.34 26.68 5.95
CA HIS A 439 13.13 26.31 4.78
C HIS A 439 14.13 27.41 4.44
N ALA A 440 15.38 27.03 4.13
CA ALA A 440 16.48 27.98 3.97
C ALA A 440 16.28 29.04 2.87
N THR A 441 15.54 28.70 1.81
CA THR A 441 15.37 29.58 0.64
C THR A 441 13.92 29.86 0.24
N MET A 442 12.94 29.12 0.75
CA MET A 442 11.58 29.15 0.19
C MET A 442 10.87 30.49 0.48
N SER A 443 11.13 31.09 1.64
CA SER A 443 10.57 32.39 2.04
C SER A 443 11.44 33.60 1.66
N ASN A 444 12.61 33.41 1.03
CA ASN A 444 13.52 34.50 0.69
C ASN A 444 12.90 35.44 -0.37
N ASN A 445 13.46 36.64 -0.52
CA ASN A 445 12.98 37.64 -1.49
C ASN A 445 13.56 37.45 -2.90
N ASP A 446 14.23 36.33 -3.15
CA ASP A 446 14.83 36.03 -4.45
C ASP A 446 13.77 35.83 -5.53
N THR A 447 13.90 36.56 -6.64
CA THR A 447 13.00 36.52 -7.79
C THR A 447 13.46 35.57 -8.88
N ASP A 448 14.74 35.20 -8.89
CA ASP A 448 15.34 34.27 -9.86
C ASP A 448 15.18 32.84 -9.35
N ARG A 449 13.93 32.38 -9.33
CA ARG A 449 13.57 31.00 -8.98
C ARG A 449 12.95 30.31 -10.19
N CYS A 450 12.46 29.08 -10.00
CA CYS A 450 11.61 28.42 -10.99
C CYS A 450 10.56 29.42 -11.55
N GLY A 451 10.08 29.21 -12.77
CA GLY A 451 9.45 30.26 -13.58
C GLY A 451 8.38 31.15 -12.93
N ALA A 452 7.69 30.72 -11.86
CA ALA A 452 6.76 31.54 -11.07
C ALA A 452 7.38 32.13 -9.79
N SER A 453 7.16 33.43 -9.54
CA SER A 453 7.73 34.11 -8.37
C SER A 453 6.75 34.25 -7.21
N PHE A 454 7.04 33.58 -6.08
CA PHE A 454 6.22 33.57 -4.85
C PHE A 454 6.75 34.46 -3.72
N TYR A 455 7.71 35.35 -4.02
CA TYR A 455 8.34 36.22 -3.01
C TYR A 455 7.31 37.11 -2.26
N ARG A 456 6.28 37.59 -2.96
CA ARG A 456 5.25 38.48 -2.36
C ARG A 456 4.40 37.79 -1.31
N THR A 457 4.19 36.49 -1.47
CA THR A 457 3.48 35.66 -0.50
C THR A 457 4.44 34.95 0.45
N ARG A 458 5.75 35.21 0.34
CA ARG A 458 6.83 34.61 1.12
C ARG A 458 6.76 33.07 1.10
N GLY A 459 6.67 32.52 -0.11
CA GLY A 459 6.82 31.07 -0.35
C GLY A 459 5.57 30.22 -0.08
N ILE A 460 4.39 30.82 0.01
CA ILE A 460 3.12 30.07 0.13
C ILE A 460 2.12 30.49 -0.95
N ILE A 461 1.19 29.60 -1.32
CA ILE A 461 0.10 29.92 -2.23
C ILE A 461 -1.14 29.05 -1.97
N ASN A 462 -2.33 29.59 -2.25
CA ASN A 462 -3.54 28.77 -2.28
C ASN A 462 -3.56 27.95 -3.59
N GLY A 463 -3.85 26.65 -3.52
CA GLY A 463 -3.77 25.75 -4.68
C GLY A 463 -4.55 26.23 -5.89
N ALA A 464 -5.85 26.51 -5.72
CA ALA A 464 -6.71 27.00 -6.78
C ALA A 464 -6.31 28.38 -7.35
N LEU A 465 -5.62 29.21 -6.57
CA LEU A 465 -5.07 30.49 -7.05
C LEU A 465 -3.84 30.27 -7.94
N TRP A 466 -3.06 29.23 -7.67
CA TRP A 466 -1.90 28.87 -8.48
C TRP A 466 -2.32 28.22 -9.80
N TYR A 467 -3.06 27.12 -9.71
CA TYR A 467 -3.76 26.46 -10.81
C TYR A 467 -4.83 25.52 -10.25
N SER A 468 -6.03 25.56 -10.81
CA SER A 468 -7.17 24.80 -10.31
C SER A 468 -7.18 23.36 -10.84
N PHE A 469 -7.36 22.38 -9.96
CA PHE A 469 -7.64 20.99 -10.33
C PHE A 469 -8.49 20.27 -9.29
N ALA A 470 -9.27 19.28 -9.73
CA ALA A 470 -10.09 18.45 -8.85
C ALA A 470 -9.42 17.09 -8.59
N GLY A 471 -9.86 16.41 -7.52
CA GLY A 471 -9.40 15.07 -7.18
C GLY A 471 -8.00 15.01 -6.56
N GLY A 472 -7.56 16.10 -5.94
CA GLY A 472 -6.30 16.18 -5.20
C GLY A 472 -6.38 15.53 -3.82
N MET A 473 -5.24 15.00 -3.35
CA MET A 473 -5.14 14.36 -2.03
C MET A 473 -5.36 15.35 -0.87
N SER A 474 -4.86 16.58 -1.01
CA SER A 474 -4.91 17.60 0.04
C SER A 474 -6.35 18.02 0.37
N ASP A 475 -7.15 18.35 -0.65
CA ASP A 475 -8.57 18.64 -0.51
C ASP A 475 -9.35 17.44 0.08
N PHE A 476 -9.02 16.21 -0.34
CA PHE A 476 -9.67 15.01 0.17
C PHE A 476 -9.41 14.79 1.67
N ASN A 477 -8.17 14.93 2.15
CA ASN A 477 -7.85 14.87 3.58
C ASN A 477 -8.75 15.84 4.35
N TYR A 478 -8.77 17.11 3.94
CA TYR A 478 -9.49 18.15 4.67
C TYR A 478 -11.00 17.98 4.64
N LEU A 479 -11.58 17.43 3.56
CA LEU A 479 -13.04 17.30 3.43
C LEU A 479 -13.57 15.96 3.96
N HIS A 480 -12.80 14.88 3.87
CA HIS A 480 -13.23 13.55 4.28
C HIS A 480 -12.83 13.17 5.71
N THR A 481 -11.76 13.75 6.25
CA THR A 481 -11.22 13.40 7.58
C THR A 481 -10.99 14.64 8.46
N ASN A 482 -10.36 14.45 9.62
CA ASN A 482 -9.90 15.53 10.49
C ASN A 482 -8.58 16.15 10.02
N CYS A 483 -7.87 15.51 9.09
CA CYS A 483 -6.48 15.82 8.75
C CYS A 483 -6.36 17.12 7.94
N LEU A 484 -5.49 18.02 8.37
CA LEU A 484 -5.09 19.20 7.59
C LEU A 484 -3.80 18.87 6.82
N GLU A 485 -3.91 18.68 5.52
CA GLU A 485 -2.77 18.38 4.64
C GLU A 485 -2.34 19.62 3.84
N ILE A 486 -1.04 19.87 3.73
CA ILE A 486 -0.45 20.86 2.81
C ILE A 486 0.38 20.14 1.73
N THR A 487 0.60 20.80 0.61
CA THR A 487 1.47 20.32 -0.47
C THR A 487 2.75 21.14 -0.50
N VAL A 488 3.90 20.49 -0.37
CA VAL A 488 5.21 21.14 -0.33
C VAL A 488 5.97 20.82 -1.61
N GLU A 489 6.18 21.84 -2.44
CA GLU A 489 7.04 21.77 -3.64
C GLU A 489 8.47 22.10 -3.22
N LEU A 490 9.38 21.13 -3.38
CA LEU A 490 10.70 21.15 -2.75
C LEU A 490 11.80 21.77 -3.63
N GLY A 491 11.54 22.01 -4.92
CA GLY A 491 12.53 22.52 -5.85
C GLY A 491 12.08 22.38 -7.31
N CYS A 492 12.73 23.13 -8.21
CA CYS A 492 12.39 23.13 -9.63
C CYS A 492 12.71 21.80 -10.31
N ASP A 493 13.88 21.24 -9.99
CA ASP A 493 14.31 19.97 -10.53
C ASP A 493 13.55 18.84 -9.83
N LYS A 494 12.76 18.11 -10.61
CA LYS A 494 11.95 17.00 -10.09
C LYS A 494 12.84 15.82 -9.69
N PHE A 495 13.99 15.66 -10.34
CA PHE A 495 14.95 14.57 -10.13
C PHE A 495 16.38 15.13 -10.16
N PRO A 496 16.79 15.84 -9.08
CA PRO A 496 18.08 16.51 -9.03
C PRO A 496 19.26 15.55 -9.14
N SER A 497 20.46 16.06 -9.45
CA SER A 497 21.66 15.20 -9.39
C SER A 497 21.94 14.75 -7.94
N GLU A 498 22.60 13.60 -7.76
CA GLU A 498 22.94 13.08 -6.41
C GLU A 498 23.76 14.08 -5.57
N ALA A 499 24.59 14.90 -6.22
CA ALA A 499 25.38 15.93 -5.56
C ALA A 499 24.53 17.00 -4.84
N GLU A 500 23.28 17.21 -5.28
CA GLU A 500 22.35 18.16 -4.66
C GLU A 500 21.57 17.57 -3.48
N LEU A 501 21.56 16.25 -3.27
CA LEU A 501 20.77 15.59 -2.22
C LEU A 501 21.16 16.03 -0.80
N TYR A 502 22.46 16.16 -0.52
CA TYR A 502 22.93 16.64 0.78
C TYR A 502 22.61 18.13 1.04
N PRO A 503 22.92 19.07 0.11
CA PRO A 503 22.44 20.44 0.18
C PRO A 503 20.93 20.55 0.41
N GLU A 504 20.12 19.78 -0.33
CA GLU A 504 18.66 19.82 -0.22
C GLU A 504 18.16 19.29 1.13
N TRP A 505 18.76 18.21 1.64
CA TRP A 505 18.52 17.75 3.00
C TRP A 505 18.79 18.86 4.02
N LYS A 506 19.92 19.56 3.91
CA LYS A 506 20.27 20.65 4.82
C LYS A 506 19.28 21.81 4.74
N ARG A 507 18.74 22.13 3.56
CA ARG A 507 17.73 23.19 3.35
C ARG A 507 16.37 22.83 3.94
N ASN A 508 15.99 21.55 3.93
CA ASN A 508 14.67 21.06 4.34
C ASN A 508 14.60 20.52 5.77
N LYS A 509 15.71 20.06 6.36
CA LYS A 509 15.70 19.39 7.66
C LYS A 509 14.99 20.18 8.76
N GLU A 510 15.30 21.47 8.90
CA GLU A 510 14.67 22.32 9.91
C GLU A 510 13.17 22.54 9.65
N ALA A 511 12.78 22.65 8.38
CA ALA A 511 11.38 22.79 7.98
C ALA A 511 10.56 21.53 8.28
N LEU A 512 11.10 20.35 7.99
CA LEU A 512 10.48 19.06 8.31
C LEU A 512 10.27 18.92 9.83
N LEU A 513 11.29 19.20 10.64
CA LEU A 513 11.19 19.12 12.10
C LEU A 513 10.20 20.15 12.67
N SER A 514 10.27 21.40 12.21
CA SER A 514 9.34 22.46 12.64
C SER A 514 7.89 22.14 12.26
N PHE A 515 7.68 21.49 11.12
CA PHE A 515 6.37 21.03 10.68
C PHE A 515 5.86 19.89 11.58
N LEU A 516 6.70 18.90 11.91
CA LEU A 516 6.34 17.85 12.87
C LEU A 516 5.92 18.41 14.24
N GLU A 517 6.65 19.41 14.74
CA GLU A 517 6.35 20.07 16.02
C GLU A 517 5.03 20.86 15.99
N SER A 518 4.61 21.34 14.81
CA SER A 518 3.45 22.21 14.68
C SER A 518 2.10 21.51 14.91
N VAL A 519 2.07 20.17 14.92
CA VAL A 519 0.87 19.38 15.26
C VAL A 519 0.42 19.63 16.71
N HIS A 520 1.32 20.10 17.57
CA HIS A 520 1.04 20.47 18.97
C HIS A 520 0.50 21.89 19.14
N ARG A 521 -0.07 22.50 18.10
CA ARG A 521 -0.73 23.82 18.19
C ARG A 521 -2.25 23.67 18.38
N GLY A 522 -2.91 24.75 18.77
CA GLY A 522 -4.36 24.75 18.97
C GLY A 522 -4.78 24.05 20.26
N ILE A 523 -5.77 23.17 20.18
CA ILE A 523 -6.32 22.45 21.32
C ILE A 523 -6.36 20.94 21.08
N LYS A 524 -6.36 20.19 22.18
CA LYS A 524 -6.70 18.77 22.20
C LYS A 524 -7.46 18.43 23.48
N GLY A 525 -8.13 17.30 23.53
CA GLY A 525 -8.84 16.90 24.75
C GLY A 525 -9.62 15.61 24.54
N VAL A 526 -10.40 15.24 25.55
CA VAL A 526 -11.25 14.05 25.51
C VAL A 526 -12.71 14.43 25.76
N VAL A 527 -13.60 13.87 24.95
CA VAL A 527 -15.05 13.92 25.16
C VAL A 527 -15.47 12.62 25.84
N LYS A 528 -16.06 12.74 27.02
CA LYS A 528 -16.45 11.61 27.86
C LYS A 528 -17.91 11.70 28.26
N ASP A 529 -18.49 10.57 28.64
CA ASP A 529 -19.75 10.53 29.35
C ASP A 529 -19.58 10.81 30.86
N VAL A 530 -20.69 10.83 31.60
CA VAL A 530 -20.69 11.03 33.05
C VAL A 530 -20.03 9.89 33.83
N ASP A 531 -19.93 8.70 33.21
CA ASP A 531 -19.33 7.50 33.80
C ASP A 531 -17.81 7.46 33.55
N GLY A 532 -17.29 8.38 32.73
CA GLY A 532 -15.86 8.54 32.42
C GLY A 532 -15.41 7.82 31.14
N ASN A 533 -16.32 7.19 30.39
CA ASN A 533 -16.01 6.51 29.14
C ASN A 533 -15.85 7.53 28.01
N GLY A 534 -14.87 7.32 27.13
CA GLY A 534 -14.70 8.09 25.91
C GLY A 534 -15.89 7.94 24.96
N ILE A 535 -16.30 9.04 24.31
CA ILE A 535 -17.37 9.03 23.32
C ILE A 535 -16.75 9.13 21.94
N LYS A 536 -16.75 8.02 21.20
CA LYS A 536 -16.34 7.96 19.78
C LYS A 536 -17.27 8.77 18.89
N GLY A 537 -16.72 9.45 17.88
CA GLY A 537 -17.51 10.18 16.87
C GLY A 537 -18.22 11.43 17.39
N ALA A 538 -17.93 11.87 18.61
CA ALA A 538 -18.43 13.14 19.12
C ALA A 538 -17.85 14.28 18.28
N THR A 539 -18.70 15.25 17.94
CA THR A 539 -18.33 16.39 17.09
C THR A 539 -17.93 17.58 17.95
N ILE A 540 -16.78 18.18 17.63
CA ILE A 540 -16.27 19.42 18.19
C ILE A 540 -16.38 20.51 17.14
N SER A 541 -17.25 21.48 17.42
CA SER A 541 -17.48 22.64 16.56
C SER A 541 -16.87 23.91 17.15
N VAL A 542 -16.34 24.77 16.29
CA VAL A 542 -15.73 26.05 16.67
C VAL A 542 -16.58 27.18 16.10
N ARG A 543 -17.13 28.03 16.98
CA ARG A 543 -18.02 29.13 16.54
C ARG A 543 -17.29 30.04 15.54
N GLY A 544 -17.85 30.14 14.33
CA GLY A 544 -17.33 30.97 13.25
C GLY A 544 -16.50 30.21 12.21
N ILE A 545 -16.11 28.97 12.49
CA ILE A 545 -15.40 28.11 11.55
C ILE A 545 -16.33 26.97 11.13
N ARG A 546 -16.71 26.93 9.86
CA ARG A 546 -17.57 25.87 9.31
C ARG A 546 -16.71 24.70 8.85
N LYS A 547 -16.05 24.04 9.81
CA LYS A 547 -15.35 22.76 9.67
C LYS A 547 -15.24 22.21 11.08
N ASP A 548 -16.00 21.17 11.36
CA ASP A 548 -15.97 20.49 12.64
C ASP A 548 -14.97 19.33 12.60
N VAL A 549 -14.56 18.86 13.78
CA VAL A 549 -13.72 17.65 13.93
C VAL A 549 -14.43 16.63 14.78
N THR A 550 -14.10 15.36 14.59
CA THR A 550 -14.68 14.22 15.33
C THR A 550 -13.67 13.61 16.28
N THR A 551 -14.14 12.98 17.35
CA THR A 551 -13.30 12.22 18.27
C THR A 551 -12.97 10.83 17.74
N ALA A 552 -11.77 10.33 18.09
CA ALA A 552 -11.32 8.97 17.81
C ALA A 552 -11.99 7.94 18.74
N GLU A 553 -11.54 6.68 18.69
CA GLU A 553 -12.13 5.54 19.43
C GLU A 553 -12.29 5.81 20.93
N ASP A 554 -11.25 6.36 21.58
CA ASP A 554 -11.24 6.63 23.02
C ASP A 554 -11.80 8.02 23.39
N GLY A 555 -12.44 8.69 22.42
CA GLY A 555 -13.11 9.98 22.61
C GLY A 555 -12.17 11.18 22.59
N ASP A 556 -10.90 11.02 22.29
CA ASP A 556 -9.96 12.12 22.14
C ASP A 556 -10.04 12.80 20.77
N TYR A 557 -9.63 14.07 20.75
CA TYR A 557 -9.65 14.90 19.56
C TYR A 557 -8.52 15.92 19.58
N TRP A 558 -8.21 16.43 18.39
CA TRP A 558 -7.27 17.53 18.17
C TRP A 558 -7.92 18.54 17.23
N ARG A 559 -7.73 19.83 17.52
CA ARG A 559 -8.21 20.92 16.69
C ARG A 559 -7.16 22.01 16.61
N LEU A 560 -6.47 22.07 15.48
CA LEU A 560 -5.53 23.13 15.17
C LEU A 560 -6.28 24.46 15.09
N LEU A 561 -5.83 25.45 15.86
CA LEU A 561 -6.43 26.77 15.96
C LEU A 561 -5.35 27.81 16.15
N ASN A 562 -5.55 28.98 15.54
CA ASN A 562 -4.69 30.13 15.76
C ASN A 562 -4.95 30.75 17.15
N PRO A 563 -3.98 31.49 17.72
CA PRO A 563 -4.15 32.24 18.95
C PRO A 563 -5.40 33.14 18.94
N GLY A 564 -6.05 33.26 20.09
CA GLY A 564 -7.29 34.02 20.24
C GLY A 564 -8.33 33.34 21.12
N THR A 565 -9.49 33.98 21.24
CA THR A 565 -10.60 33.44 22.03
C THR A 565 -11.59 32.69 21.14
N HIS A 566 -11.81 31.42 21.46
CA HIS A 566 -12.67 30.51 20.71
C HIS A 566 -13.83 30.03 21.59
N ILE A 567 -14.99 29.80 20.98
CA ILE A 567 -16.13 29.15 21.63
C ILE A 567 -16.30 27.79 20.99
N LEU A 568 -15.99 26.76 21.75
CA LEU A 568 -16.04 25.36 21.35
C LEU A 568 -17.34 24.75 21.81
N THR A 569 -17.91 23.85 21.02
CA THR A 569 -19.12 23.12 21.39
C THR A 569 -18.97 21.65 21.03
N ALA A 570 -19.15 20.79 22.02
CA ALA A 570 -19.13 19.34 21.88
C ALA A 570 -20.56 18.78 21.81
N THR A 571 -20.81 17.91 20.85
CA THR A 571 -22.11 17.25 20.61
C THR A 571 -21.91 15.79 20.22
N ALA A 572 -22.80 14.90 20.67
CA ALA A 572 -22.86 13.51 20.21
C ALA A 572 -24.33 13.04 20.18
N LYS A 573 -24.67 12.08 19.30
CA LYS A 573 -26.03 11.53 19.20
C LYS A 573 -26.44 10.88 20.53
N GLY A 574 -27.60 11.26 21.08
CA GLY A 574 -28.04 10.80 22.40
C GLY A 574 -27.37 11.47 23.60
N TYR A 575 -26.61 12.56 23.39
CA TYR A 575 -25.94 13.30 24.46
C TYR A 575 -26.25 14.81 24.42
N SER A 576 -26.17 15.45 25.59
CA SER A 576 -26.40 16.87 25.76
C SER A 576 -25.27 17.68 25.13
N ARG A 577 -25.59 18.78 24.45
CA ARG A 577 -24.59 19.72 23.92
C ARG A 577 -23.96 20.57 25.02
N ILE A 578 -22.63 20.68 25.03
CA ILE A 578 -21.88 21.52 25.98
C ILE A 578 -20.97 22.51 25.22
N SER A 579 -20.99 23.78 25.62
CA SER A 579 -20.12 24.81 25.05
C SER A 579 -19.14 25.36 26.08
N LYS A 580 -17.88 25.60 25.66
CA LYS A 580 -16.82 26.19 26.47
C LYS A 580 -16.18 27.36 25.73
N ARG A 581 -15.84 28.42 26.46
CA ARG A 581 -15.02 29.52 25.95
C ARG A 581 -13.57 29.27 26.37
N VAL A 582 -12.66 29.29 25.42
CA VAL A 582 -11.22 29.08 25.65
C VAL A 582 -10.42 30.23 25.07
N HIS A 583 -9.27 30.54 25.65
CA HIS A 583 -8.34 31.55 25.16
C HIS A 583 -6.98 30.91 24.90
N LEU A 584 -6.51 31.01 23.67
CA LEU A 584 -5.23 30.46 23.21
C LEU A 584 -4.20 31.59 23.15
N PRO A 585 -3.07 31.49 23.88
CA PRO A 585 -2.04 32.52 23.86
C PRO A 585 -1.29 32.56 22.53
N HIS A 586 -0.61 33.67 22.23
CA HIS A 586 0.16 33.82 20.99
C HIS A 586 1.34 32.84 20.88
N ASN A 587 2.01 32.56 22.00
CA ASN A 587 3.14 31.65 22.05
C ASN A 587 2.70 30.34 22.70
N MET A 588 2.30 29.38 21.87
CA MET A 588 1.97 28.02 22.31
C MET A 588 3.11 27.08 21.97
N ASN A 589 3.68 26.46 23.01
CA ASN A 589 4.67 25.39 22.86
C ASN A 589 4.04 23.99 23.01
N LYS A 590 2.76 23.92 23.41
CA LYS A 590 1.95 22.72 23.57
C LYS A 590 0.48 23.06 23.31
N ALA A 591 -0.30 22.07 22.86
CA ALA A 591 -1.72 22.23 22.62
C ALA A 591 -2.48 22.44 23.95
N GLY A 592 -3.48 23.33 23.95
CA GLY A 592 -4.32 23.57 25.11
C GLY A 592 -5.24 22.38 25.38
N ARG A 593 -5.29 21.89 26.62
CA ARG A 593 -6.16 20.76 26.98
C ARG A 593 -7.59 21.23 27.29
N VAL A 594 -8.58 20.70 26.57
CA VAL A 594 -10.00 21.05 26.73
C VAL A 594 -10.88 19.80 26.69
N ASP A 595 -11.19 19.24 27.85
CA ASP A 595 -12.01 18.03 27.95
C ASP A 595 -13.50 18.39 28.03
N PHE A 596 -14.40 17.53 27.55
CA PHE A 596 -15.85 17.69 27.64
C PHE A 596 -16.49 16.49 28.33
N VAL A 597 -17.51 16.74 29.15
CA VAL A 597 -18.33 15.69 29.77
C VAL A 597 -19.76 15.90 29.32
N LEU A 598 -20.31 14.95 28.58
CA LEU A 598 -21.66 15.01 28.04
C LEU A 598 -22.61 14.10 28.82
N LYS A 599 -23.86 14.54 29.02
CA LYS A 599 -24.88 13.76 29.72
C LYS A 599 -25.77 13.05 28.70
N LYS A 600 -26.08 11.77 28.92
CA LYS A 600 -27.07 11.06 28.09
C LYS A 600 -28.42 11.77 28.19
N VAL A 601 -29.06 11.99 27.06
CA VAL A 601 -30.41 12.54 26.97
C VAL A 601 -31.26 11.62 26.09
N PRO A 602 -32.55 11.44 26.42
CA PRO A 602 -33.46 10.68 25.58
C PRO A 602 -33.43 11.24 24.15
N VAL A 603 -33.20 10.37 23.18
CA VAL A 603 -33.30 10.73 21.76
C VAL A 603 -34.79 10.84 21.46
N GLU A 604 -35.31 12.06 21.26
CA GLU A 604 -36.61 12.20 20.61
C GLU A 604 -36.45 11.67 19.17
N PRO A 605 -37.31 10.76 18.69
CA PRO A 605 -37.21 10.25 17.33
C PRO A 605 -37.38 11.43 16.37
N ASP A 606 -36.31 11.77 15.65
CA ASP A 606 -36.35 12.81 14.65
C ASP A 606 -37.26 12.33 13.51
N ILE A 607 -38.29 13.09 13.16
CA ILE A 607 -39.30 12.69 12.17
C ILE A 607 -38.66 12.48 10.77
N ASP A 608 -37.48 13.06 10.54
CA ASP A 608 -36.68 12.87 9.33
C ASP A 608 -35.90 11.53 9.28
N ASP A 609 -35.68 10.86 10.41
CA ASP A 609 -34.90 9.61 10.49
C ASP A 609 -35.68 8.39 9.93
N HIS A 610 -36.99 8.55 9.68
CA HIS A 610 -37.87 7.52 9.11
C HIS A 610 -38.00 7.56 7.58
N LEU A 611 -37.60 8.66 6.93
CA LEU A 611 -37.70 8.81 5.46
C LEU A 611 -36.37 8.57 4.75
N PHE A 612 -35.25 8.75 5.46
CA PHE A 612 -33.90 8.40 5.00
C PHE A 612 -33.15 7.80 6.19
N PRO A 613 -32.69 6.53 6.14
CA PRO A 613 -31.86 6.01 7.20
C PRO A 613 -30.61 6.89 7.30
N THR A 614 -30.43 7.63 8.41
CA THR A 614 -29.12 8.18 8.77
C THR A 614 -28.26 7.03 9.31
N VAL A 615 -27.94 6.07 8.44
CA VAL A 615 -26.64 5.43 8.60
C VAL A 615 -25.67 6.61 8.51
N ASP A 616 -24.92 6.89 9.58
CA ASP A 616 -23.89 7.93 9.52
C ASP A 616 -23.05 7.62 8.29
N THR A 617 -23.24 8.38 7.21
CA THR A 617 -22.75 8.02 5.86
C THR A 617 -21.23 7.90 5.80
N TRP A 618 -20.55 8.31 6.88
CA TRP A 618 -19.15 8.08 7.18
C TRP A 618 -18.79 6.60 7.35
N ASP A 619 -19.66 5.78 7.96
CA ASP A 619 -19.42 4.33 8.18
C ASP A 619 -19.46 3.51 6.88
N ARG A 620 -20.04 4.07 5.80
CA ARG A 620 -20.12 3.45 4.48
C ARG A 620 -18.85 3.76 3.67
N PHE A 621 -17.72 3.13 4.02
CA PHE A 621 -16.55 3.08 3.13
C PHE A 621 -16.81 2.02 2.06
N ASP A 622 -16.75 2.43 0.79
CA ASP A 622 -16.83 1.50 -0.35
C ASP A 622 -18.04 0.54 -0.29
N PRO A 623 -19.21 0.98 -0.76
CA PRO A 623 -20.41 0.14 -0.81
C PRO A 623 -20.21 -1.14 -1.63
N TYR A 624 -19.24 -1.20 -2.56
CA TYR A 624 -19.05 -2.33 -3.45
C TYR A 624 -18.34 -3.50 -2.77
N ASN A 625 -17.46 -3.22 -1.80
CA ASN A 625 -16.96 -4.25 -0.87
C ASN A 625 -17.99 -4.63 0.23
N GLN A 626 -19.06 -3.86 0.41
CA GLN A 626 -20.17 -4.19 1.32
C GLN A 626 -21.37 -4.88 0.63
N PHE A 627 -21.54 -4.72 -0.68
CA PHE A 627 -22.66 -5.31 -1.44
C PHE A 627 -22.53 -6.83 -1.65
N GLU A 628 -21.33 -7.41 -1.58
CA GLU A 628 -21.18 -8.87 -1.50
C GLU A 628 -21.70 -9.46 -0.18
N ARG A 629 -21.87 -8.66 0.88
CA ARG A 629 -22.45 -9.13 2.17
C ARG A 629 -23.97 -9.02 2.28
N TYR A 630 -24.62 -8.26 1.39
CA TYR A 630 -26.07 -7.97 1.51
C TYR A 630 -26.89 -8.35 0.27
N SER A 631 -26.28 -9.00 -0.72
CA SER A 631 -26.97 -9.50 -1.92
C SER A 631 -27.33 -10.99 -1.85
N GLU A 632 -27.66 -11.50 -0.67
CA GLU A 632 -28.48 -12.72 -0.57
C GLU A 632 -29.88 -12.33 -0.10
N PRO A 633 -30.94 -12.64 -0.88
CA PRO A 633 -32.31 -12.40 -0.43
C PRO A 633 -32.61 -13.32 0.74
N ASP A 634 -33.13 -12.72 1.80
CA ASP A 634 -33.75 -13.37 2.95
C ASP A 634 -34.84 -14.34 2.44
N GLY A 635 -34.51 -15.63 2.44
CA GLY A 635 -35.34 -16.75 2.03
C GLY A 635 -35.63 -17.62 3.24
N SER A 636 -36.81 -17.38 3.83
CA SER A 636 -37.42 -18.12 4.92
C SER A 636 -37.33 -19.65 4.81
N GLU A 637 -37.02 -20.26 5.96
CA GLU A 637 -37.40 -21.59 6.46
C GLU A 637 -37.01 -22.85 5.66
N GLY A 638 -36.07 -23.62 6.24
CA GLY A 638 -35.85 -25.02 5.90
C GLY A 638 -34.39 -25.45 6.07
N GLY A 639 -34.01 -25.83 7.29
CA GLY A 639 -32.63 -26.13 7.65
C GLY A 639 -32.01 -27.29 6.86
N ILE A 640 -30.83 -27.03 6.31
CA ILE A 640 -29.61 -27.86 6.31
C ILE A 640 -28.46 -26.83 6.38
N GLU A 641 -27.64 -26.86 7.43
CA GLU A 641 -26.43 -26.02 7.55
C GLU A 641 -25.51 -26.28 6.34
N ARG A 642 -25.46 -25.31 5.40
CA ARG A 642 -24.37 -25.24 4.42
C ARG A 642 -23.22 -24.52 5.10
N GLN A 643 -22.12 -25.22 5.36
CA GLN A 643 -20.85 -24.57 5.70
C GLN A 643 -20.49 -23.57 4.61
N GLU A 644 -20.47 -22.28 4.93
CA GLU A 644 -19.89 -21.24 4.07
C GLU A 644 -18.43 -21.59 3.81
N LYS A 645 -18.05 -21.69 2.53
CA LYS A 645 -16.66 -21.93 2.14
C LYS A 645 -15.89 -20.61 2.21
N PRO A 646 -14.62 -20.60 2.64
CA PRO A 646 -13.81 -19.39 2.74
C PRO A 646 -13.72 -18.60 1.41
N TRP A 647 -13.49 -17.28 1.49
CA TRP A 647 -13.46 -16.37 0.32
C TRP A 647 -12.51 -16.82 -0.80
N TRP A 648 -11.39 -17.46 -0.45
CA TRP A 648 -10.41 -17.94 -1.42
C TRP A 648 -10.86 -19.20 -2.19
N TRP A 649 -11.94 -19.86 -1.77
CA TRP A 649 -12.49 -21.06 -2.42
C TRP A 649 -12.96 -20.77 -3.86
N ASN A 650 -13.35 -19.53 -4.14
CA ASN A 650 -13.77 -19.08 -5.47
C ASN A 650 -12.63 -19.12 -6.51
N TYR A 651 -11.37 -18.95 -6.10
CA TYR A 651 -10.22 -19.06 -7.01
C TYR A 651 -10.08 -20.48 -7.57
N PHE A 652 -10.45 -21.50 -6.79
CA PHE A 652 -10.33 -22.89 -7.23
C PHE A 652 -11.57 -23.38 -7.95
N SER A 653 -12.77 -22.98 -7.51
CA SER A 653 -14.03 -23.42 -8.12
C SER A 653 -14.28 -22.84 -9.51
N ASN A 654 -13.72 -21.67 -9.83
CA ASN A 654 -13.85 -21.04 -11.15
C ASN A 654 -12.77 -21.46 -12.16
N SER A 655 -11.79 -22.26 -11.74
CA SER A 655 -10.61 -22.59 -12.57
C SER A 655 -10.78 -23.82 -13.47
N GLY A 656 -11.98 -24.43 -13.51
CA GLY A 656 -12.25 -25.64 -14.31
C GLY A 656 -11.61 -26.93 -13.81
N ILE A 657 -10.83 -26.85 -12.72
CA ILE A 657 -10.23 -27.98 -11.99
C ILE A 657 -11.09 -28.27 -10.75
N SER A 658 -11.18 -29.53 -10.32
CA SER A 658 -11.88 -29.87 -9.08
C SER A 658 -11.24 -29.11 -7.90
N PRO A 659 -11.99 -28.30 -7.14
CA PRO A 659 -11.40 -27.48 -6.08
C PRO A 659 -10.78 -28.36 -4.99
N PRO A 660 -9.55 -28.06 -4.53
CA PRO A 660 -8.82 -28.90 -3.60
C PRO A 660 -9.43 -28.81 -2.19
N GLN A 661 -10.25 -29.80 -1.83
CA GLN A 661 -10.89 -29.88 -0.50
C GLN A 661 -9.88 -29.95 0.65
N TRP A 662 -8.68 -30.45 0.41
CA TRP A 662 -7.60 -30.51 1.40
C TRP A 662 -7.09 -29.14 1.88
N LEU A 663 -7.47 -28.04 1.21
CA LEU A 663 -7.18 -26.68 1.70
C LEU A 663 -8.12 -26.20 2.80
N LEU A 664 -9.24 -26.88 3.04
CA LEU A 664 -10.18 -26.51 4.10
C LEU A 664 -9.75 -27.11 5.43
N ARG A 665 -9.81 -26.34 6.52
CA ARG A 665 -9.45 -26.80 7.87
C ARG A 665 -10.48 -27.74 8.50
N ASN A 666 -11.74 -27.69 8.06
CA ASN A 666 -12.89 -28.35 8.69
C ASN A 666 -13.73 -29.19 7.69
N VAL A 667 -13.09 -30.12 6.95
CA VAL A 667 -13.81 -31.08 6.09
C VAL A 667 -14.29 -32.28 6.89
#